data_AF-A0A954K1D8-F1
#
_entry.id   AF-A0A954K1D8-F1
#
_cell.length_a   1.000
_cell.length_b   1.000
_cell.length_c   1.000
_cell.angle_alpha   90.00
_cell.angle_beta   90.00
_cell.angle_gamma   90.00
#
_symmetry.space_group_name_H-M   'P 1'
#
loop_
_entity.id
_entity.type
_entity.pdbx_description
1 polymer ?
#
loop_
_entity_poly.entity_id
_entity_poly.type
_entity_poly.pdbx_seq_one_letter_code
_entity_poly.pdbx_strand_id
1 'polypeptide(L)'
;MYTIPAGGAGSWYYAVTEVINGNELQTLTAGSNSLASPVVDTVATPQPVLVSTINNGNGRVYTQFMDYANWNPTYEGYAYNYSVALPVNYNPNVAWPLRLMPHAYGERYRLEANADFDWPVIEVFPDDGGAQSGFRNTWWYGFAADHNYLTNGPIPTTGHIENFTEQRLFQMMDQVKANFNVDDAAVHIQGQSMGASGALALGMRYGDYFAWAYASEPMTNYRTNPTFQNEFQQIWGTQASNLPIVNKGPYASRLSKYDGTGVYDWMNLQEMVGVMRAEPMAMLMVGHGKIDDVIDWTTQGLPIVAALNNAHVAFTAENRNNWDHTWMGFDFMNTAMFGIPNVNRTDWIFRSDSSLIAFSNASGSGPLVSPPAGTDFYNLELDWSVPWNNFGAPIVDAGNHFEVTLRSRAGTQTADVTPQKTTSFKVLPGATVAWQNRNALTSQLLQSGSVVADSAGLVTIPGVQILTNNGSRLILDVSMSTPVVLGPVGTTLQQTPTITWTASNGAATYEVWVKNLSTGQNPVIQTIVSNPGFTPMNAMGIGSYRVWIRGKSVSGIYSAWSAPSDFKIATPAVIGSLPPSFSDAAVISWAALPGATKYDLWVDNLSTGQLQVVRQTSLTGTSYHLPGNLSLGTYAVWVRGIDAGNSPAFWSTARQFNIAPKAISTSPNSPGFLAQPVFQWQALSGASKYEVFVRDRATNATILNPTNISGTSYTPSISLPAADYRWWVRGMNNAGVVGSWSLPLDFNVGGKPTILTPTGSTSDRTPLFSWTSVQGANHYELWVSRIDGSGVVINLTNISVANYTPPANLAPADYRVWVR
;
A
#
# COMPACT_ATOMS: atom_id res chain seq x y z
N MET A 1 22.92 -12.99 20.57
CA MET A 1 21.86 -13.00 19.55
C MET A 1 21.32 -14.40 19.48
N TYR A 2 20.01 -14.60 19.58
CA TYR A 2 19.40 -15.93 19.43
C TYR A 2 18.29 -15.82 18.38
N THR A 3 18.13 -16.85 17.56
CA THR A 3 17.08 -16.94 16.54
C THR A 3 15.98 -17.86 17.07
N ILE A 4 14.72 -17.46 16.89
CA ILE A 4 13.55 -18.30 17.23
C ILE A 4 12.76 -18.62 15.95
N PRO A 5 12.16 -19.82 15.83
CA PRO A 5 11.23 -20.12 14.75
C PRO A 5 10.05 -19.14 14.74
N ALA A 6 9.67 -18.65 13.57
CA ALA A 6 8.53 -17.75 13.43
C ALA A 6 7.21 -18.45 13.85
N GLY A 7 6.45 -17.85 14.77
CA GLY A 7 5.07 -18.23 15.07
C GLY A 7 4.77 -18.74 16.48
N GLY A 8 5.75 -18.83 17.38
CA GLY A 8 5.52 -19.25 18.77
C GLY A 8 5.16 -18.09 19.70
N ALA A 9 3.87 -17.73 19.80
CA ALA A 9 3.42 -16.82 20.86
C ALA A 9 3.57 -17.51 22.23
N GLY A 10 4.43 -16.99 23.11
CA GLY A 10 4.67 -17.57 24.43
C GLY A 10 5.83 -16.93 25.18
N SER A 11 5.96 -17.26 26.47
CA SER A 11 7.14 -16.93 27.27
C SER A 11 8.23 -17.97 27.02
N TRP A 12 9.40 -17.53 26.59
CA TRP A 12 10.55 -18.39 26.32
C TRP A 12 11.66 -18.10 27.34
N TYR A 13 12.38 -19.15 27.75
CA TYR A 13 13.57 -19.02 28.59
C TYR A 13 14.78 -19.31 27.72
N TYR A 14 15.75 -18.41 27.71
CA TYR A 14 17.05 -18.64 27.10
C TYR A 14 18.15 -18.29 28.10
N ALA A 15 19.27 -19.02 28.02
CA ALA A 15 20.47 -18.76 28.79
C ALA A 15 21.60 -18.39 27.82
N VAL A 16 22.34 -17.33 28.13
CA VAL A 16 23.62 -17.03 27.47
C VAL A 16 24.70 -17.40 28.47
N THR A 17 25.43 -18.48 28.19
CA THR A 17 26.54 -18.95 29.02
C THR A 17 27.86 -18.47 28.42
N GLU A 18 28.77 -18.04 29.28
CA GLU A 18 30.15 -17.73 28.87
C GLU A 18 30.92 -19.04 28.74
N VAL A 19 31.70 -19.19 27.66
CA VAL A 19 32.62 -20.33 27.49
C VAL A 19 34.05 -19.81 27.55
N ILE A 20 34.79 -20.19 28.59
CA ILE A 20 36.19 -19.80 28.79
C ILE A 20 37.06 -21.05 28.63
N ASN A 21 37.99 -21.02 27.67
CA ASN A 21 38.91 -22.14 27.37
C ASN A 21 38.18 -23.49 27.16
N GLY A 22 37.01 -23.47 26.51
CA GLY A 22 36.21 -24.66 26.24
C GLY A 22 35.36 -25.15 27.41
N ASN A 23 35.38 -24.47 28.57
CA ASN A 23 34.50 -24.79 29.70
C ASN A 23 33.33 -23.81 29.73
N GLU A 24 32.12 -24.34 29.63
CA GLU A 24 30.88 -23.57 29.76
C GLU A 24 30.60 -23.25 31.23
N LEU A 25 30.28 -21.99 31.53
CA LEU A 25 29.78 -21.58 32.84
C LEU A 25 28.32 -22.03 33.01
N GLN A 26 28.12 -23.19 33.63
CA GLN A 26 26.79 -23.81 33.79
C GLN A 26 26.03 -23.35 35.06
N THR A 27 26.66 -22.58 35.94
CA THR A 27 26.04 -22.17 37.22
C THR A 27 25.18 -20.91 37.03
N LEU A 28 23.87 -21.02 37.28
CA LEU A 28 22.95 -19.87 37.29
C LEU A 28 22.87 -19.24 38.70
N THR A 29 23.20 -17.96 38.79
CA THR A 29 23.08 -17.12 39.98
C THR A 29 22.06 -16.01 39.71
N ALA A 30 20.98 -15.99 40.50
CA ALA A 30 19.90 -15.02 40.40
C ALA A 30 20.43 -13.57 40.47
N GLY A 31 20.13 -12.75 39.45
CA GLY A 31 20.53 -11.34 39.40
C GLY A 31 22.02 -11.09 39.08
N SER A 32 22.82 -12.15 38.88
CA SER A 32 24.22 -12.05 38.46
C SER A 32 24.41 -12.46 37.00
N ASN A 33 23.95 -13.66 36.61
CA ASN A 33 23.96 -14.14 35.22
C ASN A 33 22.59 -14.68 34.78
N SER A 34 21.53 -14.22 35.45
CA SER A 34 20.14 -14.40 35.06
C SER A 34 19.37 -13.10 35.32
N LEU A 35 18.48 -12.74 34.40
CA LEU A 35 17.71 -11.49 34.49
C LEU A 35 16.67 -11.58 35.61
N ALA A 36 16.55 -10.52 36.40
CA ALA A 36 15.57 -10.44 37.49
C ALA A 36 14.12 -10.27 37.00
N SER A 37 13.95 -9.83 35.75
CA SER A 37 12.66 -9.66 35.07
C SER A 37 12.75 -10.20 33.65
N PRO A 38 11.65 -10.70 33.06
CA PRO A 38 11.59 -11.00 31.64
C PRO A 38 11.92 -9.77 30.81
N VAL A 39 12.61 -9.97 29.68
CA VAL A 39 12.75 -8.94 28.65
C VAL A 39 11.65 -9.09 27.62
N VAL A 40 11.21 -7.96 27.07
CA VAL A 40 10.31 -7.94 25.91
C VAL A 40 11.18 -7.92 24.68
N ASP A 41 11.21 -9.03 23.95
CA ASP A 41 11.91 -9.11 22.68
C ASP A 41 11.09 -8.45 21.56
N THR A 42 11.79 -7.78 20.66
CA THR A 42 11.24 -7.28 19.41
C THR A 42 11.90 -8.01 18.25
N VAL A 43 11.10 -8.34 17.23
CA VAL A 43 11.65 -8.87 15.99
C VAL A 43 12.48 -7.77 15.33
N ALA A 44 13.74 -8.07 15.04
CA ALA A 44 14.66 -7.16 14.38
C ALA A 44 15.55 -7.93 13.40
N THR A 45 16.07 -7.23 12.39
CA THR A 45 17.07 -7.80 11.47
C THR A 45 18.35 -8.13 12.24
N PRO A 46 18.86 -9.37 12.15
CA PRO A 46 20.12 -9.75 12.78
C PRO A 46 21.27 -8.82 12.34
N GLN A 47 21.97 -8.25 13.32
CA GLN A 47 23.21 -7.49 13.09
C GLN A 47 24.39 -8.45 12.97
N PRO A 48 25.43 -8.11 12.18
CA PRO A 48 26.62 -8.92 12.10
C PRO A 48 27.38 -8.88 13.44
N VAL A 49 27.99 -10.01 13.80
CA VAL A 49 28.81 -10.15 15.00
C VAL A 49 30.28 -9.99 14.62
N LEU A 50 30.98 -9.05 15.26
CA LEU A 50 32.44 -8.96 15.13
C LEU A 50 33.08 -10.18 15.80
N VAL A 51 33.73 -11.03 15.02
CA VAL A 51 34.32 -12.31 15.50
C VAL A 51 35.84 -12.29 15.55
N SER A 52 36.50 -11.39 14.81
CA SER A 52 37.96 -11.23 14.88
C SER A 52 38.37 -9.80 14.53
N THR A 53 39.49 -9.36 15.11
CA THR A 53 40.11 -8.07 14.82
C THR A 53 41.63 -8.20 14.85
N ILE A 54 42.31 -7.53 13.92
CA ILE A 54 43.77 -7.45 13.84
C ILE A 54 44.21 -6.01 13.57
N ASN A 55 45.52 -5.74 13.70
CA ASN A 55 46.13 -4.43 13.42
C ASN A 55 45.36 -3.24 14.03
N ASN A 56 45.15 -3.28 15.34
CA ASN A 56 44.43 -2.24 16.10
C ASN A 56 42.99 -1.97 15.63
N GLY A 57 42.33 -2.91 14.97
CA GLY A 57 40.96 -2.73 14.49
C GLY A 57 40.84 -2.33 13.03
N ASN A 58 41.93 -2.26 12.27
CA ASN A 58 41.88 -1.99 10.84
C ASN A 58 41.44 -3.21 10.04
N GLY A 59 41.88 -4.41 10.42
CA GLY A 59 41.40 -5.66 9.85
C GLY A 59 40.34 -6.29 10.75
N ARG A 60 39.15 -6.59 10.22
CA ARG A 60 38.01 -7.14 10.98
C ARG A 60 37.36 -8.30 10.25
N VAL A 61 36.85 -9.27 10.99
CA VAL A 61 35.95 -10.32 10.46
C VAL A 61 34.63 -10.25 11.19
N TYR A 62 33.56 -10.28 10.41
CA TYR A 62 32.19 -10.27 10.88
C TYR A 62 31.48 -11.55 10.44
N THR A 63 30.60 -12.08 11.28
CA THR A 63 29.63 -13.12 10.91
C THR A 63 28.24 -12.48 10.79
N GLN A 64 27.68 -12.46 9.59
CA GLN A 64 26.33 -12.00 9.29
C GLN A 64 25.33 -13.16 9.30
N PHE A 65 24.13 -12.90 9.81
CA PHE A 65 23.04 -13.87 9.81
C PHE A 65 21.91 -13.41 8.88
N MET A 66 21.40 -14.34 8.07
CA MET A 66 20.25 -14.14 7.20
C MET A 66 18.96 -14.55 7.91
N ASP A 67 17.84 -13.91 7.55
CA ASP A 67 16.54 -14.23 8.13
C ASP A 67 16.07 -15.63 7.70
N TYR A 68 15.95 -16.54 8.66
CA TYR A 68 15.57 -17.94 8.44
C TYR A 68 14.20 -18.10 7.75
N ALA A 69 13.28 -17.14 7.93
CA ALA A 69 11.96 -17.20 7.29
C ALA A 69 12.01 -16.91 5.79
N ASN A 70 13.05 -16.21 5.34
CA ASN A 70 13.17 -15.70 3.97
C ASN A 70 14.40 -16.25 3.25
N TRP A 71 15.11 -17.21 3.85
CA TRP A 71 16.34 -17.81 3.34
C TRP A 71 16.15 -19.32 3.17
N ASN A 72 16.90 -19.95 2.25
CA ASN A 72 17.00 -21.41 2.19
C ASN A 72 18.25 -21.89 2.96
N PRO A 73 18.11 -22.30 4.24
CA PRO A 73 19.26 -22.64 5.08
C PRO A 73 19.84 -24.03 4.77
N THR A 74 19.24 -24.79 3.86
CA THR A 74 19.67 -26.17 3.58
C THR A 74 20.95 -26.24 2.74
N TYR A 75 21.31 -25.15 2.05
CA TYR A 75 22.51 -25.07 1.22
C TYR A 75 23.77 -24.73 2.02
N GLU A 76 24.07 -23.44 2.24
CA GLU A 76 25.26 -22.98 2.98
C GLU A 76 24.95 -22.63 4.46
N GLY A 77 23.77 -23.00 4.96
CA GLY A 77 23.27 -22.48 6.24
C GLY A 77 22.70 -21.07 6.10
N TYR A 78 22.76 -20.28 7.18
CA TYR A 78 22.22 -18.91 7.22
C TYR A 78 23.19 -17.92 7.87
N ALA A 79 24.45 -18.31 8.10
CA ALA A 79 25.47 -17.48 8.73
C ALA A 79 26.73 -17.43 7.85
N TYR A 80 27.24 -16.24 7.58
CA TYR A 80 28.28 -16.01 6.59
C TYR A 80 29.33 -15.05 7.11
N ASN A 81 30.59 -15.35 6.82
CA ASN A 81 31.67 -14.46 7.17
C ASN A 81 31.95 -13.47 6.05
N TYR A 82 32.38 -12.29 6.44
CA TYR A 82 33.04 -11.34 5.57
C TYR A 82 34.08 -10.59 6.39
N SER A 83 35.09 -10.06 5.73
CA SER A 83 36.08 -9.20 6.36
C SER A 83 35.98 -7.78 5.84
N VAL A 84 36.41 -6.85 6.69
CA VAL A 84 36.53 -5.43 6.39
C VAL A 84 37.98 -5.03 6.66
N ALA A 85 38.59 -4.37 5.69
CA ALA A 85 39.92 -3.81 5.79
C ALA A 85 39.84 -2.28 5.66
N LEU A 86 40.23 -1.58 6.71
CA LEU A 86 40.22 -0.12 6.76
C LEU A 86 41.55 0.45 6.23
N PRO A 87 41.56 1.68 5.68
CA PRO A 87 42.78 2.40 5.36
C PRO A 87 43.74 2.47 6.56
N VAL A 88 45.06 2.44 6.32
CA VAL A 88 46.08 2.55 7.38
C VAL A 88 45.87 3.80 8.26
N ASN A 89 45.45 4.89 7.63
CA ASN A 89 45.18 6.19 8.24
C ASN A 89 43.67 6.45 8.44
N TYR A 90 42.86 5.39 8.62
CA TYR A 90 41.42 5.53 8.79
C TYR A 90 41.05 6.55 9.87
N ASN A 91 40.25 7.54 9.46
CA ASN A 91 39.70 8.56 10.34
C ASN A 91 38.17 8.49 10.26
N PRO A 92 37.45 8.19 11.36
CA PRO A 92 35.99 8.08 11.35
C PRO A 92 35.28 9.41 11.04
N ASN A 93 35.99 10.54 11.09
CA ASN A 93 35.43 11.86 10.72
C ASN A 93 35.52 12.16 9.23
N VAL A 94 36.13 11.28 8.43
CA VAL A 94 36.24 11.39 6.97
C VAL A 94 35.30 10.38 6.34
N ALA A 95 34.54 10.79 5.33
CA ALA A 95 33.76 9.87 4.50
C ALA A 95 34.71 9.18 3.50
N TRP A 96 34.86 7.87 3.61
CA TRP A 96 35.77 7.08 2.78
C TRP A 96 35.04 6.39 1.63
N PRO A 97 35.66 6.26 0.45
CA PRO A 97 35.17 5.35 -0.58
C PRO A 97 35.04 3.91 -0.04
N LEU A 98 34.15 3.13 -0.62
CA LEU A 98 33.88 1.74 -0.23
C LEU A 98 34.00 0.82 -1.44
N ARG A 99 34.69 -0.31 -1.28
CA ARG A 99 34.90 -1.29 -2.34
C ARG A 99 34.47 -2.67 -1.92
N LEU A 100 33.60 -3.26 -2.71
CA LEU A 100 33.30 -4.68 -2.65
C LEU A 100 34.34 -5.46 -3.44
N MET A 101 34.91 -6.50 -2.83
CA MET A 101 35.99 -7.31 -3.40
C MET A 101 35.60 -8.80 -3.43
N PRO A 102 34.73 -9.23 -4.38
CA PRO A 102 34.38 -10.63 -4.52
C PRO A 102 35.61 -11.46 -4.91
N HIS A 103 35.81 -12.60 -4.26
CA HIS A 103 36.99 -13.46 -4.44
C HIS A 103 36.94 -14.32 -5.73
N ALA A 104 38.08 -14.88 -6.12
CA ALA A 104 38.18 -15.78 -7.27
C ALA A 104 37.69 -17.20 -6.95
N TYR A 105 37.57 -18.05 -7.98
CA TYR A 105 37.13 -19.44 -7.81
C TYR A 105 38.13 -20.19 -6.92
N GLY A 106 37.60 -20.89 -5.92
CA GLY A 106 38.38 -21.68 -4.99
C GLY A 106 39.02 -20.91 -3.81
N GLU A 107 38.72 -19.62 -3.70
CA GLU A 107 39.09 -18.78 -2.57
C GLU A 107 37.95 -18.65 -1.55
N ARG A 108 38.19 -17.86 -0.50
CA ARG A 108 37.21 -17.41 0.50
C ARG A 108 37.45 -15.93 0.77
N TYR A 109 36.66 -15.32 1.65
CA TYR A 109 36.97 -13.99 2.18
C TYR A 109 38.41 -13.91 2.73
N ARG A 110 39.07 -12.76 2.58
CA ARG A 110 40.48 -12.53 2.97
C ARG A 110 40.58 -11.61 4.17
N LEU A 111 41.24 -12.03 5.25
CA LEU A 111 41.50 -11.17 6.40
C LEU A 111 42.80 -10.38 6.19
N GLU A 112 42.67 -9.13 5.75
CA GLU A 112 43.79 -8.21 5.60
C GLU A 112 44.05 -7.38 6.86
N ALA A 113 45.31 -7.01 7.10
CA ALA A 113 45.68 -6.16 8.24
C ALA A 113 45.15 -4.72 8.10
N ASN A 114 45.01 -4.25 6.88
CA ASN A 114 44.44 -2.96 6.46
C ASN A 114 44.11 -3.08 4.96
N ALA A 115 43.49 -2.05 4.39
CA ALA A 115 43.20 -2.02 2.95
C ALA A 115 44.45 -2.32 2.11
N ASP A 116 44.27 -3.11 1.05
CA ASP A 116 45.34 -3.58 0.16
C ASP A 116 46.13 -2.39 -0.40
N PHE A 117 47.45 -2.58 -0.50
CA PHE A 117 48.39 -1.58 -1.05
C PHE A 117 48.26 -0.17 -0.46
N ASP A 118 47.82 -0.08 0.80
CA ASP A 118 47.55 1.17 1.53
C ASP A 118 46.57 2.11 0.80
N TRP A 119 45.62 1.54 0.05
CA TRP A 119 44.64 2.30 -0.68
C TRP A 119 43.72 3.12 0.25
N PRO A 120 43.35 4.36 -0.13
CA PRO A 120 42.48 5.22 0.64
C PRO A 120 41.00 4.83 0.49
N VAL A 121 40.66 3.58 0.77
CA VAL A 121 39.34 2.98 0.58
C VAL A 121 39.06 1.96 1.67
N ILE A 122 37.79 1.82 2.07
CA ILE A 122 37.34 0.70 2.90
C ILE A 122 37.09 -0.48 1.97
N GLU A 123 37.73 -1.61 2.22
CA GLU A 123 37.52 -2.83 1.42
C GLU A 123 36.71 -3.86 2.19
N VAL A 124 35.81 -4.52 1.47
CA VAL A 124 34.95 -5.57 2.02
C VAL A 124 35.15 -6.83 1.19
N PHE A 125 35.64 -7.89 1.83
CA PHE A 125 35.84 -9.19 1.21
C PHE A 125 34.73 -10.13 1.69
N PRO A 126 33.67 -10.37 0.89
CA PRO A 126 32.63 -11.34 1.19
C PRO A 126 33.13 -12.77 0.98
N ASP A 127 32.49 -13.74 1.64
CA ASP A 127 32.61 -15.16 1.30
C ASP A 127 31.50 -15.57 0.31
N ASP A 128 31.80 -16.47 -0.62
CA ASP A 128 30.86 -17.26 -1.41
C ASP A 128 31.35 -18.72 -1.39
N GLY A 129 30.63 -19.58 -0.67
CA GLY A 129 31.15 -20.88 -0.26
C GLY A 129 31.47 -21.79 -1.45
N GLY A 130 32.75 -22.13 -1.61
CA GLY A 130 33.20 -23.10 -2.62
C GLY A 130 33.44 -24.50 -2.08
N ALA A 131 34.14 -25.31 -2.87
CA ALA A 131 34.54 -26.68 -2.49
C ALA A 131 35.35 -26.72 -1.18
N GLN A 132 36.05 -25.63 -0.84
CA GLN A 132 36.78 -25.42 0.42
C GLN A 132 35.89 -25.52 1.65
N SER A 133 34.59 -25.36 1.45
CA SER A 133 33.54 -25.31 2.47
C SER A 133 32.54 -26.46 2.32
N GLY A 134 32.76 -27.36 1.35
CA GLY A 134 31.82 -28.42 1.00
C GLY A 134 30.66 -27.99 0.10
N PHE A 135 30.70 -26.78 -0.48
CA PHE A 135 29.63 -26.21 -1.31
C PHE A 135 30.08 -25.97 -2.76
N ARG A 136 29.17 -25.47 -3.60
CA ARG A 136 29.49 -24.92 -4.93
C ARG A 136 29.36 -23.40 -4.87
N ASN A 137 30.29 -22.69 -5.48
CA ASN A 137 30.18 -21.25 -5.56
C ASN A 137 28.90 -20.86 -6.30
N THR A 138 28.21 -19.84 -5.81
CA THR A 138 26.96 -19.34 -6.42
C THR A 138 27.23 -18.40 -7.59
N TRP A 139 28.51 -18.16 -7.88
CA TRP A 139 29.00 -17.19 -8.85
C TRP A 139 28.35 -15.83 -8.65
N TRP A 140 28.23 -15.44 -7.38
CA TRP A 140 27.74 -14.15 -6.91
C TRP A 140 26.28 -13.82 -7.22
N TYR A 141 25.46 -14.78 -7.68
CA TYR A 141 24.03 -14.57 -7.89
C TYR A 141 23.16 -15.16 -6.77
N GLY A 142 23.08 -16.49 -6.72
CA GLY A 142 22.18 -17.21 -5.82
C GLY A 142 21.94 -18.64 -6.28
N PHE A 143 20.90 -19.28 -5.75
CA PHE A 143 20.65 -20.71 -5.88
C PHE A 143 19.16 -21.05 -5.74
N ALA A 144 18.78 -22.31 -6.03
CA ALA A 144 17.38 -22.74 -6.00
C ALA A 144 16.76 -22.60 -4.59
N ALA A 145 15.67 -21.83 -4.49
CA ALA A 145 15.05 -21.46 -3.21
C ALA A 145 14.29 -22.59 -2.54
N ASP A 146 13.69 -23.46 -3.34
CA ASP A 146 12.82 -24.54 -2.91
C ASP A 146 13.51 -25.93 -2.95
N HIS A 147 14.82 -25.95 -3.18
CA HIS A 147 15.61 -27.18 -3.18
C HIS A 147 16.20 -27.50 -1.79
N ASN A 148 16.08 -28.75 -1.33
CA ASN A 148 16.66 -29.20 -0.07
C ASN A 148 18.02 -29.89 -0.28
N TYR A 149 19.10 -29.14 -0.05
CA TYR A 149 20.47 -29.61 -0.30
C TYR A 149 21.00 -30.58 0.78
N LEU A 150 20.38 -30.64 1.97
CA LEU A 150 20.80 -31.58 3.04
C LEU A 150 20.56 -33.04 2.70
N THR A 151 19.62 -33.30 1.77
CA THR A 151 19.29 -34.66 1.34
C THR A 151 20.12 -35.14 0.16
N ASN A 152 21.13 -34.37 -0.30
CA ASN A 152 21.87 -34.61 -1.55
C ASN A 152 20.92 -34.99 -2.70
N GLY A 153 19.79 -34.27 -2.78
CA GLY A 153 18.73 -34.54 -3.73
C GLY A 153 19.17 -34.33 -5.18
N PRO A 154 18.43 -34.87 -6.17
CA PRO A 154 18.75 -34.68 -7.58
C PRO A 154 18.84 -33.20 -7.96
N ILE A 155 19.61 -32.89 -9.01
CA ILE A 155 19.67 -31.59 -9.70
C ILE A 155 18.31 -30.86 -9.65
N PRO A 156 18.23 -29.58 -9.24
CA PRO A 156 16.96 -28.85 -9.23
C PRO A 156 16.25 -28.94 -10.58
N THR A 157 15.00 -29.40 -10.59
CA THR A 157 14.21 -29.59 -11.83
C THR A 157 12.96 -28.73 -11.89
N THR A 158 12.55 -28.14 -10.76
CA THR A 158 11.38 -27.28 -10.61
C THR A 158 11.68 -26.17 -9.63
N GLY A 159 10.82 -25.16 -9.57
CA GLY A 159 10.97 -24.04 -8.64
C GLY A 159 11.59 -22.82 -9.30
N HIS A 160 12.31 -22.03 -8.51
CA HIS A 160 12.97 -20.81 -8.98
C HIS A 160 14.35 -20.62 -8.36
N ILE A 161 15.18 -19.84 -9.03
CA ILE A 161 16.49 -19.42 -8.54
C ILE A 161 16.34 -18.03 -7.92
N GLU A 162 16.69 -17.89 -6.65
CA GLU A 162 16.61 -16.61 -5.95
C GLU A 162 18.00 -16.01 -5.79
N ASN A 163 18.11 -14.69 -5.90
CA ASN A 163 19.35 -13.91 -5.78
C ASN A 163 19.90 -13.83 -4.34
N PHE A 164 19.87 -14.93 -3.59
CA PHE A 164 20.28 -15.00 -2.18
C PHE A 164 21.67 -14.41 -1.93
N THR A 165 22.63 -14.69 -2.81
CA THR A 165 23.99 -14.18 -2.67
C THR A 165 24.03 -12.67 -2.82
N GLU A 166 23.35 -12.10 -3.81
CA GLU A 166 23.26 -10.65 -3.97
C GLU A 166 22.58 -9.99 -2.76
N GLN A 167 21.48 -10.58 -2.25
CA GLN A 167 20.80 -10.10 -1.03
C GLN A 167 21.75 -10.07 0.17
N ARG A 168 22.53 -11.14 0.38
CA ARG A 168 23.55 -11.22 1.43
C ARG A 168 24.60 -10.11 1.28
N LEU A 169 25.10 -9.90 0.07
CA LEU A 169 26.12 -8.87 -0.22
C LEU A 169 25.61 -7.47 0.11
N PHE A 170 24.39 -7.11 -0.27
CA PHE A 170 23.87 -5.78 0.03
C PHE A 170 23.59 -5.57 1.51
N GLN A 171 23.03 -6.57 2.21
CA GLN A 171 22.87 -6.48 3.66
C GLN A 171 24.23 -6.30 4.36
N MET A 172 25.27 -6.99 3.91
CA MET A 172 26.63 -6.82 4.42
C MET A 172 27.14 -5.40 4.18
N MET A 173 26.97 -4.87 2.97
CA MET A 173 27.45 -3.54 2.63
C MET A 173 26.70 -2.44 3.42
N ASP A 174 25.39 -2.60 3.64
CA ASP A 174 24.61 -1.70 4.50
C ASP A 174 25.12 -1.68 5.94
N GLN A 175 25.53 -2.84 6.45
CA GLN A 175 26.11 -2.96 7.78
C GLN A 175 27.49 -2.31 7.87
N VAL A 176 28.30 -2.39 6.82
CA VAL A 176 29.57 -1.66 6.75
C VAL A 176 29.31 -0.15 6.74
N LYS A 177 28.37 0.33 5.92
CA LYS A 177 27.97 1.75 5.88
C LYS A 177 27.39 2.26 7.21
N ALA A 178 26.70 1.41 7.97
CA ALA A 178 26.19 1.77 9.28
C ALA A 178 27.30 1.89 10.35
N ASN A 179 28.40 1.14 10.18
CA ASN A 179 29.48 1.06 11.17
C ASN A 179 30.68 1.96 10.86
N PHE A 180 30.82 2.44 9.61
CA PHE A 180 31.93 3.27 9.17
C PHE A 180 31.44 4.47 8.39
N ASN A 181 32.20 5.56 8.41
CA ASN A 181 31.86 6.76 7.66
C ASN A 181 32.21 6.58 6.19
N VAL A 182 31.21 6.21 5.38
CA VAL A 182 31.34 5.90 3.96
C VAL A 182 30.78 7.05 3.12
N ASP A 183 31.47 7.37 2.03
CA ASP A 183 30.93 8.22 0.98
C ASP A 183 30.04 7.39 0.05
N ASP A 184 28.72 7.55 0.20
CA ASP A 184 27.73 6.76 -0.54
C ASP A 184 27.80 6.95 -2.06
N ALA A 185 28.38 8.05 -2.55
CA ALA A 185 28.57 8.22 -3.99
C ALA A 185 29.86 7.54 -4.51
N ALA A 186 30.78 7.14 -3.62
CA ALA A 186 32.05 6.51 -3.98
C ALA A 186 32.06 5.01 -3.58
N VAL A 187 31.02 4.29 -4.00
CA VAL A 187 30.91 2.83 -3.81
C VAL A 187 31.22 2.09 -5.10
N HIS A 188 32.08 1.08 -5.02
CA HIS A 188 32.72 0.45 -6.16
C HIS A 188 32.81 -1.07 -6.00
N ILE A 189 33.08 -1.76 -7.10
CA ILE A 189 33.30 -3.21 -7.09
C ILE A 189 34.45 -3.60 -8.01
N GLN A 190 35.27 -4.54 -7.56
CA GLN A 190 36.42 -5.04 -8.31
C GLN A 190 36.62 -6.53 -8.07
N GLY A 191 36.98 -7.28 -9.11
CA GLY A 191 37.36 -8.67 -8.97
C GLY A 191 38.18 -9.22 -10.13
N GLN A 192 38.65 -10.45 -9.94
CA GLN A 192 39.36 -11.27 -10.92
C GLN A 192 38.63 -12.62 -11.08
N SER A 193 38.61 -13.20 -12.28
CA SER A 193 38.00 -14.52 -12.55
C SER A 193 36.52 -14.60 -12.11
N MET A 194 36.17 -15.52 -11.23
CA MET A 194 34.83 -15.60 -10.62
C MET A 194 34.40 -14.28 -9.97
N GLY A 195 35.32 -13.60 -9.28
CA GLY A 195 35.08 -12.31 -8.67
C GLY A 195 34.84 -11.20 -9.70
N ALA A 196 35.53 -11.25 -10.83
CA ALA A 196 35.29 -10.35 -11.97
C ALA A 196 33.91 -10.58 -12.58
N SER A 197 33.46 -11.83 -12.63
CA SER A 197 32.12 -12.21 -13.10
C SER A 197 31.04 -11.57 -12.22
N GLY A 198 31.22 -11.65 -10.89
CA GLY A 198 30.38 -10.95 -9.92
C GLY A 198 30.47 -9.42 -10.06
N ALA A 199 31.67 -8.87 -10.24
CA ALA A 199 31.87 -7.43 -10.43
C ALA A 199 31.11 -6.90 -11.65
N LEU A 200 31.21 -7.58 -12.80
CA LEU A 200 30.51 -7.22 -14.02
C LEU A 200 28.99 -7.37 -13.87
N ALA A 201 28.52 -8.51 -13.37
CA ALA A 201 27.09 -8.76 -13.19
C ALA A 201 26.43 -7.74 -12.25
N LEU A 202 27.05 -7.47 -11.10
CA LEU A 202 26.56 -6.50 -10.13
C LEU A 202 26.68 -5.06 -10.66
N GLY A 203 27.74 -4.73 -11.40
CA GLY A 203 27.91 -3.43 -12.06
C GLY A 203 26.81 -3.14 -13.09
N MET A 204 26.38 -4.17 -13.84
CA MET A 204 25.26 -4.07 -14.78
C MET A 204 23.90 -3.98 -14.06
N ARG A 205 23.70 -4.76 -13.00
CA ARG A 205 22.41 -4.87 -12.31
C ARG A 205 22.16 -3.77 -11.28
N TYR A 206 23.22 -3.17 -10.72
CA TYR A 206 23.14 -2.27 -9.56
C TYR A 206 23.97 -0.99 -9.77
N GLY A 207 23.91 -0.40 -10.97
CA GLY A 207 24.61 0.84 -11.29
C GLY A 207 24.17 2.08 -10.50
N ASP A 208 23.02 2.05 -9.82
CA ASP A 208 22.66 3.10 -8.84
C ASP A 208 23.47 2.97 -7.54
N TYR A 209 23.92 1.76 -7.23
CA TYR A 209 24.72 1.47 -6.05
C TYR A 209 26.22 1.62 -6.33
N PHE A 210 26.68 1.10 -7.47
CA PHE A 210 28.09 1.14 -7.87
C PHE A 210 28.38 2.26 -8.86
N ALA A 211 29.37 3.10 -8.58
CA ALA A 211 29.84 4.11 -9.53
C ALA A 211 30.60 3.48 -10.70
N TRP A 212 31.42 2.46 -10.43
CA TRP A 212 32.18 1.70 -11.41
C TRP A 212 32.37 0.25 -10.97
N ALA A 213 32.60 -0.63 -11.95
CA ALA A 213 32.87 -2.04 -11.78
C ALA A 213 34.12 -2.45 -12.60
N TYR A 214 35.09 -3.06 -11.93
CA TYR A 214 36.33 -3.52 -12.55
C TYR A 214 36.39 -5.05 -12.60
N ALA A 215 36.42 -5.60 -13.81
CA ALA A 215 36.33 -7.04 -14.06
C ALA A 215 37.52 -7.53 -14.89
N SER A 216 38.49 -8.17 -14.21
CA SER A 216 39.62 -8.86 -14.86
C SER A 216 39.22 -10.31 -15.18
N GLU A 217 39.03 -10.62 -16.46
CA GLU A 217 38.70 -11.95 -17.00
C GLU A 217 37.37 -12.51 -16.45
N PRO A 218 36.24 -11.80 -16.63
CA PRO A 218 34.94 -12.28 -16.18
C PRO A 218 34.39 -13.38 -17.08
N MET A 219 33.64 -14.30 -16.50
CA MET A 219 32.70 -15.12 -17.24
C MET A 219 31.45 -14.30 -17.55
N THR A 220 31.04 -14.30 -18.82
CA THR A 220 29.99 -13.44 -19.36
C THR A 220 28.83 -14.23 -19.96
N ASN A 221 29.04 -15.53 -20.25
CA ASN A 221 28.01 -16.48 -20.64
C ASN A 221 28.28 -17.85 -19.99
N TYR A 222 27.45 -18.16 -18.99
CA TYR A 222 27.59 -19.35 -18.15
C TYR A 222 27.16 -20.62 -18.87
N ARG A 223 26.44 -20.49 -19.99
CA ARG A 223 25.96 -21.61 -20.80
C ARG A 223 27.08 -22.26 -21.60
N THR A 224 28.07 -21.47 -22.01
CA THR A 224 29.10 -21.89 -22.96
C THR A 224 30.35 -22.47 -22.32
N ASN A 225 30.53 -22.32 -21.01
CA ASN A 225 31.74 -22.80 -20.32
C ASN A 225 31.58 -24.27 -19.82
N PRO A 226 32.23 -25.26 -20.46
CA PRO A 226 32.08 -26.67 -20.08
C PRO A 226 32.73 -27.03 -18.73
N THR A 227 33.72 -26.26 -18.28
CA THR A 227 34.46 -26.51 -17.03
C THR A 227 33.53 -26.43 -15.82
N PHE A 228 32.63 -25.46 -15.81
CA PHE A 228 31.77 -25.17 -14.65
C PHE A 228 30.30 -25.55 -14.84
N GLN A 229 29.91 -26.04 -16.03
CA GLN A 229 28.54 -26.50 -16.33
C GLN A 229 27.97 -27.47 -15.27
N ASN A 230 28.80 -28.40 -14.81
CA ASN A 230 28.40 -29.37 -13.80
C ASN A 230 28.15 -28.73 -12.43
N GLU A 231 28.78 -27.62 -12.09
CA GLU A 231 28.53 -26.90 -10.86
C GLU A 231 27.24 -26.08 -10.96
N PHE A 232 27.07 -25.33 -12.06
CA PHE A 232 25.86 -24.54 -12.29
C PHE A 232 24.61 -25.40 -12.21
N GLN A 233 24.61 -26.58 -12.83
CA GLN A 233 23.41 -27.42 -12.79
C GLN A 233 23.03 -27.88 -11.38
N GLN A 234 23.98 -27.99 -10.45
CA GLN A 234 23.70 -28.41 -9.08
C GLN A 234 22.97 -27.33 -8.28
N ILE A 235 23.20 -26.05 -8.59
CA ILE A 235 22.60 -24.91 -7.89
C ILE A 235 21.43 -24.26 -8.65
N TRP A 236 21.42 -24.38 -9.97
CA TRP A 236 20.47 -23.70 -10.88
C TRP A 236 19.55 -24.65 -11.66
N GLY A 237 19.80 -25.96 -11.58
CA GLY A 237 19.17 -26.93 -12.47
C GLY A 237 19.83 -26.99 -13.84
N THR A 238 19.43 -27.95 -14.67
CA THR A 238 20.02 -28.11 -16.01
C THR A 238 19.80 -26.89 -16.92
N GLN A 239 20.66 -26.73 -17.92
CA GLN A 239 20.44 -25.73 -18.98
C GLN A 239 19.12 -25.91 -19.74
N ALA A 240 18.59 -27.13 -19.81
CA ALA A 240 17.31 -27.41 -20.45
C ALA A 240 16.12 -26.94 -19.60
N SER A 241 16.23 -27.05 -18.26
CA SER A 241 15.20 -26.56 -17.34
C SER A 241 15.20 -25.04 -17.21
N ASN A 242 16.38 -24.41 -17.28
CA ASN A 242 16.55 -22.96 -17.28
C ASN A 242 15.60 -22.24 -16.29
N LEU A 243 15.67 -22.64 -15.02
CA LEU A 243 14.66 -22.32 -14.03
C LEU A 243 14.49 -20.80 -13.88
N PRO A 244 13.24 -20.31 -13.68
CA PRO A 244 12.97 -18.89 -13.59
C PRO A 244 13.69 -18.26 -12.40
N ILE A 245 14.17 -17.05 -12.58
CA ILE A 245 14.79 -16.26 -11.52
C ILE A 245 13.77 -15.41 -10.76
N VAL A 246 14.07 -15.10 -9.50
CA VAL A 246 13.38 -14.09 -8.69
C VAL A 246 14.41 -13.20 -8.02
N ASN A 247 14.29 -11.90 -8.24
CA ASN A 247 15.15 -10.89 -7.63
C ASN A 247 14.43 -10.25 -6.44
N LYS A 248 14.94 -10.48 -5.22
CA LYS A 248 14.46 -9.86 -4.00
C LYS A 248 15.49 -8.95 -3.37
N GLY A 249 15.04 -8.18 -2.37
CA GLY A 249 15.83 -7.20 -1.64
C GLY A 249 15.55 -5.76 -2.08
N PRO A 250 15.88 -4.78 -1.21
CA PRO A 250 15.55 -3.37 -1.45
C PRO A 250 16.17 -2.83 -2.75
N TYR A 251 17.42 -3.22 -3.03
CA TYR A 251 18.18 -2.77 -4.22
C TYR A 251 17.75 -3.47 -5.52
N ALA A 252 17.12 -4.65 -5.43
CA ALA A 252 16.71 -5.43 -6.60
C ALA A 252 15.25 -5.18 -7.01
N SER A 253 14.51 -4.35 -6.27
CA SER A 253 13.08 -4.06 -6.53
C SER A 253 12.81 -3.63 -7.98
N ARG A 254 13.70 -2.83 -8.60
CA ARG A 254 13.61 -2.43 -10.02
C ARG A 254 13.84 -3.57 -11.01
N LEU A 255 14.59 -4.59 -10.60
CA LEU A 255 14.94 -5.76 -11.40
C LEU A 255 13.82 -6.81 -11.38
N SER A 256 12.85 -6.71 -10.46
CA SER A 256 11.71 -7.64 -10.39
C SER A 256 10.90 -7.74 -11.69
N LYS A 257 10.97 -6.72 -12.56
CA LYS A 257 10.37 -6.77 -13.91
C LYS A 257 11.02 -7.81 -14.84
N TYR A 258 12.20 -8.31 -14.49
CA TYR A 258 12.91 -9.38 -15.19
C TYR A 258 12.68 -10.75 -14.53
N ASP A 259 11.96 -10.82 -13.40
CA ASP A 259 11.65 -12.09 -12.75
C ASP A 259 10.87 -13.01 -13.71
N GLY A 260 11.12 -14.31 -13.60
CA GLY A 260 10.64 -15.30 -14.55
C GLY A 260 11.58 -15.55 -15.74
N THR A 261 12.59 -14.69 -15.98
CA THR A 261 13.67 -14.98 -16.93
C THR A 261 14.40 -16.24 -16.48
N GLY A 262 14.74 -17.14 -17.41
CA GLY A 262 15.49 -18.34 -17.06
C GLY A 262 16.90 -18.00 -16.58
N VAL A 263 17.41 -18.70 -15.56
CA VAL A 263 18.69 -18.39 -14.90
C VAL A 263 19.90 -18.38 -15.85
N TYR A 264 19.98 -19.27 -16.83
CA TYR A 264 21.09 -19.25 -17.79
C TYR A 264 20.99 -18.08 -18.78
N ASP A 265 19.78 -17.59 -19.05
CA ASP A 265 19.57 -16.39 -19.87
C ASP A 265 19.87 -15.14 -19.04
N TRP A 266 19.44 -15.11 -17.77
CA TRP A 266 19.75 -14.03 -16.83
C TRP A 266 21.25 -13.89 -16.54
N MET A 267 21.97 -15.01 -16.54
CA MET A 267 23.42 -15.06 -16.39
C MET A 267 24.16 -14.92 -17.73
N ASN A 268 23.46 -14.79 -18.86
CA ASN A 268 24.08 -14.40 -20.14
C ASN A 268 24.23 -12.88 -20.21
N LEU A 269 25.30 -12.36 -19.60
CA LEU A 269 25.58 -10.92 -19.51
C LEU A 269 25.76 -10.27 -20.88
N GLN A 270 26.20 -11.03 -21.89
CA GLN A 270 26.35 -10.56 -23.27
C GLN A 270 25.00 -10.17 -23.89
N GLU A 271 23.93 -10.89 -23.57
CA GLU A 271 22.58 -10.57 -24.05
C GLU A 271 21.88 -9.59 -23.10
N MET A 272 22.03 -9.83 -21.79
CA MET A 272 21.37 -9.04 -20.77
C MET A 272 21.83 -7.59 -20.73
N VAL A 273 23.05 -7.25 -21.17
CA VAL A 273 23.46 -5.84 -21.30
C VAL A 273 22.56 -5.07 -22.26
N GLY A 274 22.14 -5.69 -23.36
CA GLY A 274 21.21 -5.10 -24.32
C GLY A 274 19.78 -4.98 -23.74
N VAL A 275 19.33 -6.02 -23.04
CA VAL A 275 18.01 -6.06 -22.38
C VAL A 275 17.90 -5.03 -21.25
N MET A 276 18.98 -4.84 -20.49
CA MET A 276 19.04 -3.94 -19.34
C MET A 276 19.58 -2.55 -19.69
N ARG A 277 19.86 -2.20 -20.94
CA ARG A 277 20.50 -0.90 -21.25
C ARG A 277 19.72 0.35 -20.81
N ALA A 278 18.41 0.21 -20.53
CA ALA A 278 17.59 1.27 -19.94
C ALA A 278 17.82 1.43 -18.42
N GLU A 279 18.37 0.40 -17.78
CA GLU A 279 18.73 0.40 -16.37
C GLU A 279 20.01 1.20 -16.14
N PRO A 280 20.12 1.92 -15.01
CA PRO A 280 21.39 2.47 -14.59
C PRO A 280 22.42 1.36 -14.36
N MET A 281 23.52 1.43 -15.10
CA MET A 281 24.71 0.59 -14.98
C MET A 281 25.90 1.42 -14.46
N ALA A 282 26.79 0.77 -13.73
CA ALA A 282 28.07 1.34 -13.36
C ALA A 282 28.93 1.58 -14.61
N MET A 283 30.01 2.36 -14.50
CA MET A 283 31.07 2.30 -15.52
C MET A 283 31.66 0.89 -15.53
N LEU A 284 31.60 0.19 -16.67
CA LEU A 284 32.07 -1.19 -16.79
C LEU A 284 33.49 -1.22 -17.35
N MET A 285 34.46 -1.72 -16.59
CA MET A 285 35.84 -1.88 -17.04
C MET A 285 36.11 -3.37 -17.16
N VAL A 286 36.37 -3.85 -18.38
CA VAL A 286 36.46 -5.29 -18.68
C VAL A 286 37.78 -5.62 -19.37
N GLY A 287 38.58 -6.47 -18.76
CA GLY A 287 39.80 -7.01 -19.37
C GLY A 287 39.66 -8.50 -19.64
N HIS A 288 40.23 -8.98 -20.75
CA HIS A 288 40.33 -10.41 -21.02
C HIS A 288 41.66 -10.79 -21.69
N GLY A 289 42.30 -11.85 -21.23
CA GLY A 289 43.45 -12.44 -21.90
C GLY A 289 43.05 -13.27 -23.12
N LYS A 290 43.65 -13.04 -24.30
CA LYS A 290 43.26 -13.74 -25.54
C LYS A 290 43.62 -15.22 -25.58
N ILE A 291 44.50 -15.68 -24.70
CA ILE A 291 44.88 -17.10 -24.60
C ILE A 291 44.38 -17.75 -23.30
N ASP A 292 43.55 -17.04 -22.51
CA ASP A 292 42.85 -17.60 -21.36
C ASP A 292 42.01 -18.80 -21.81
N ASP A 293 42.27 -19.96 -21.23
CA ASP A 293 41.58 -21.23 -21.47
C ASP A 293 40.73 -21.71 -20.26
N VAL A 294 40.77 -20.97 -19.15
CA VAL A 294 39.97 -21.23 -17.94
C VAL A 294 38.61 -20.56 -18.07
N ILE A 295 38.62 -19.25 -18.31
CA ILE A 295 37.45 -18.48 -18.72
C ILE A 295 37.71 -18.09 -20.17
N ASP A 296 37.35 -19.01 -21.07
CA ASP A 296 37.85 -18.98 -22.43
C ASP A 296 37.55 -17.67 -23.16
N TRP A 297 38.56 -17.09 -23.81
CA TRP A 297 38.39 -15.84 -24.53
C TRP A 297 37.30 -15.91 -25.62
N THR A 298 37.19 -17.04 -26.31
CA THR A 298 36.32 -17.16 -27.50
C THR A 298 34.84 -17.04 -27.20
N THR A 299 34.38 -17.57 -26.07
CA THR A 299 32.97 -17.54 -25.67
C THR A 299 32.68 -16.50 -24.59
N GLN A 300 33.71 -15.94 -23.95
CA GLN A 300 33.56 -15.00 -22.82
C GLN A 300 34.04 -13.58 -23.18
N GLY A 301 35.34 -13.40 -23.43
CA GLY A 301 35.96 -12.09 -23.63
C GLY A 301 35.76 -11.46 -25.01
N LEU A 302 35.78 -12.26 -26.08
CA LEU A 302 35.53 -11.81 -27.45
C LEU A 302 34.14 -11.18 -27.62
N PRO A 303 33.02 -11.83 -27.23
CA PRO A 303 31.68 -11.29 -27.49
C PRO A 303 31.28 -10.12 -26.59
N ILE A 304 31.81 -10.02 -25.36
CA ILE A 304 31.32 -9.02 -24.39
C ILE A 304 31.60 -7.58 -24.83
N VAL A 305 32.74 -7.30 -25.46
CA VAL A 305 33.06 -5.95 -25.95
C VAL A 305 32.09 -5.50 -27.04
N ALA A 306 31.75 -6.40 -27.98
CA ALA A 306 30.76 -6.11 -29.00
C ALA A 306 29.37 -5.87 -28.40
N ALA A 307 28.99 -6.65 -27.38
CA ALA A 307 27.73 -6.49 -26.66
C ALA A 307 27.63 -5.13 -25.95
N LEU A 308 28.67 -4.75 -25.19
CA LEU A 308 28.75 -3.45 -24.51
C LEU A 308 28.65 -2.28 -25.50
N ASN A 309 29.40 -2.37 -26.61
CA ASN A 309 29.38 -1.36 -27.67
C ASN A 309 27.99 -1.21 -28.32
N ASN A 310 27.34 -2.32 -28.65
CA ASN A 310 26.03 -2.32 -29.29
C ASN A 310 24.90 -1.90 -28.34
N ALA A 311 25.08 -2.09 -27.04
CA ALA A 311 24.15 -1.63 -26.02
C ALA A 311 24.31 -0.13 -25.70
N HIS A 312 25.33 0.54 -26.23
CA HIS A 312 25.63 1.95 -25.97
C HIS A 312 25.76 2.28 -24.48
N VAL A 313 26.35 1.35 -23.71
CA VAL A 313 26.62 1.51 -22.28
C VAL A 313 28.04 2.01 -22.04
N ALA A 314 28.29 2.59 -20.87
CA ALA A 314 29.60 3.15 -20.57
C ALA A 314 30.60 2.06 -20.18
N PHE A 315 31.66 1.91 -20.99
CA PHE A 315 32.69 0.92 -20.73
C PHE A 315 34.07 1.34 -21.22
N THR A 316 35.10 0.74 -20.62
CA THR A 316 36.44 0.59 -21.20
C THR A 316 36.80 -0.88 -21.21
N ALA A 317 37.65 -1.28 -22.16
CA ALA A 317 38.08 -2.67 -22.22
C ALA A 317 39.49 -2.87 -22.78
N GLU A 318 40.06 -4.02 -22.49
CA GLU A 318 41.28 -4.55 -23.11
C GLU A 318 41.12 -6.03 -23.43
N ASN A 319 41.39 -6.41 -24.68
CA ASN A 319 41.65 -7.80 -25.04
C ASN A 319 43.17 -7.96 -25.24
N ARG A 320 43.85 -8.57 -24.26
CA ARG A 320 45.31 -8.59 -24.19
C ARG A 320 45.92 -9.77 -24.94
N ASN A 321 46.86 -9.48 -25.84
CA ASN A 321 47.59 -10.50 -26.57
C ASN A 321 48.44 -11.39 -25.65
N ASN A 322 48.52 -12.69 -25.93
CA ASN A 322 49.40 -13.63 -25.23
C ASN A 322 49.28 -13.57 -23.70
N TRP A 323 48.10 -13.24 -23.19
CA TRP A 323 47.81 -13.20 -21.77
C TRP A 323 46.87 -14.34 -21.40
N ASP A 324 47.32 -15.15 -20.45
CA ASP A 324 46.62 -16.29 -19.86
C ASP A 324 45.82 -15.84 -18.63
N HIS A 325 45.09 -16.74 -17.98
CA HIS A 325 44.19 -16.49 -16.86
C HIS A 325 44.91 -16.00 -15.59
N THR A 326 45.19 -14.70 -15.50
CA THR A 326 45.84 -14.07 -14.36
C THR A 326 45.53 -12.58 -14.27
N TRP A 327 45.69 -12.01 -13.06
CA TRP A 327 45.41 -10.61 -12.79
C TRP A 327 46.03 -9.68 -13.85
N MET A 328 45.16 -8.93 -14.53
CA MET A 328 45.54 -8.10 -15.66
C MET A 328 46.09 -6.72 -15.28
N GLY A 329 46.22 -6.39 -13.98
CA GLY A 329 46.64 -5.04 -13.57
C GLY A 329 45.52 -4.03 -13.78
N PHE A 330 45.87 -2.77 -14.09
CA PHE A 330 44.94 -1.64 -14.24
C PHE A 330 45.00 -0.97 -15.62
N ASP A 331 45.42 -1.69 -16.65
CA ASP A 331 45.72 -1.10 -17.96
C ASP A 331 44.46 -0.75 -18.78
N PHE A 332 43.32 -1.40 -18.48
CA PHE A 332 42.02 -1.07 -19.07
C PHE A 332 41.17 -0.12 -18.23
N MET A 333 41.77 0.55 -17.25
CA MET A 333 41.16 1.68 -16.56
C MET A 333 41.52 3.00 -17.24
N ASN A 334 40.53 3.87 -17.48
CA ASN A 334 40.81 5.25 -17.85
C ASN A 334 41.34 6.03 -16.63
N THR A 335 42.66 6.07 -16.48
CA THR A 335 43.34 6.70 -15.34
C THR A 335 43.03 8.17 -15.16
N ALA A 336 42.70 8.92 -16.22
CA ALA A 336 42.33 10.33 -16.09
C ALA A 336 40.95 10.52 -15.46
N MET A 337 40.07 9.52 -15.58
CA MET A 337 38.72 9.56 -15.03
C MET A 337 38.58 8.90 -13.67
N PHE A 338 39.37 7.85 -13.43
CA PHE A 338 39.21 6.97 -12.30
C PHE A 338 40.46 6.91 -11.39
N GLY A 339 41.51 7.70 -11.64
CA GLY A 339 42.68 7.79 -10.77
C GLY A 339 43.36 9.17 -10.80
N ILE A 340 44.42 9.37 -10.01
CA ILE A 340 45.24 10.58 -10.09
C ILE A 340 46.35 10.38 -11.13
N PRO A 341 46.52 11.29 -12.11
CA PRO A 341 47.63 11.25 -13.04
C PRO A 341 48.99 11.29 -12.32
N ASN A 342 49.89 10.37 -12.69
CA ASN A 342 51.33 10.40 -12.38
C ASN A 342 51.82 10.13 -10.95
N VAL A 343 51.03 9.55 -10.02
CA VAL A 343 51.62 9.14 -8.73
C VAL A 343 51.06 7.86 -8.10
N ASN A 344 49.78 7.52 -8.29
CA ASN A 344 49.24 6.25 -7.78
C ASN A 344 47.92 5.89 -8.49
N ARG A 345 47.78 4.64 -8.99
CA ARG A 345 46.55 4.16 -9.67
C ARG A 345 45.40 3.86 -8.69
N THR A 346 45.33 4.58 -7.56
CA THR A 346 44.73 4.07 -6.31
C THR A 346 43.71 4.99 -5.67
N ASP A 347 43.42 6.15 -6.26
CA ASP A 347 42.58 7.16 -5.62
C ASP A 347 41.11 7.10 -6.06
N TRP A 348 40.79 6.31 -7.10
CA TRP A 348 39.44 5.82 -7.45
C TRP A 348 38.30 6.84 -7.31
N ILE A 349 38.48 7.98 -7.99
CA ILE A 349 37.79 9.24 -7.70
C ILE A 349 36.42 9.42 -8.36
N PHE A 350 35.98 8.51 -9.24
CA PHE A 350 34.70 8.67 -9.94
C PHE A 350 33.51 8.32 -9.04
N ARG A 351 32.49 9.18 -9.07
CA ARG A 351 31.34 9.14 -8.15
C ARG A 351 30.04 8.81 -8.88
N SER A 352 29.11 8.14 -8.20
CA SER A 352 27.80 7.76 -8.74
C SER A 352 26.82 8.93 -8.88
N ASP A 353 27.10 10.06 -8.22
CA ASP A 353 26.35 11.33 -8.30
C ASP A 353 26.73 12.20 -9.51
N SER A 354 27.68 11.75 -10.33
CA SER A 354 28.11 12.41 -11.56
C SER A 354 27.51 11.72 -12.78
N SER A 355 27.10 12.49 -13.80
CA SER A 355 26.64 11.92 -15.07
C SER A 355 27.77 11.12 -15.74
N LEU A 356 27.39 10.02 -16.38
CA LEU A 356 28.28 9.09 -17.04
C LEU A 356 28.17 9.26 -18.57
N ILE A 357 29.28 9.11 -19.29
CA ILE A 357 29.28 9.19 -20.75
C ILE A 357 29.67 7.84 -21.32
N ALA A 358 28.77 7.25 -22.11
CA ALA A 358 29.04 6.04 -22.86
C ALA A 358 29.58 6.39 -24.24
N PHE A 359 30.69 5.75 -24.60
CA PHE A 359 31.28 5.80 -25.93
C PHE A 359 31.10 4.46 -26.63
N SER A 360 30.70 4.50 -27.90
CA SER A 360 30.64 3.33 -28.78
C SER A 360 31.17 3.68 -30.15
N ASN A 361 31.57 2.69 -30.94
CA ASN A 361 32.08 2.89 -32.30
C ASN A 361 33.21 3.95 -32.37
N ALA A 362 34.02 4.04 -31.31
CA ALA A 362 35.10 5.00 -31.21
C ALA A 362 36.22 4.64 -32.19
N SER A 363 36.64 5.60 -33.02
CA SER A 363 37.62 5.37 -34.10
C SER A 363 39.02 5.01 -33.61
N GLY A 364 39.35 5.28 -32.34
CA GLY A 364 40.59 4.85 -31.70
C GLY A 364 40.47 3.56 -30.90
N SER A 365 39.29 2.91 -30.89
CA SER A 365 39.13 1.59 -30.29
C SER A 365 39.52 0.47 -31.26
N GLY A 366 39.88 -0.69 -30.72
CA GLY A 366 40.09 -1.91 -31.50
C GLY A 366 38.83 -2.39 -32.23
N PRO A 367 38.97 -3.37 -33.15
CA PRO A 367 37.83 -3.91 -33.88
C PRO A 367 36.91 -4.72 -32.95
N LEU A 368 35.59 -4.56 -33.09
CA LEU A 368 34.60 -5.31 -32.29
C LEU A 368 34.68 -6.83 -32.51
N VAL A 369 35.12 -7.26 -33.69
CA VAL A 369 35.57 -8.63 -33.92
C VAL A 369 37.07 -8.65 -33.73
N SER A 370 37.48 -8.76 -32.47
CA SER A 370 38.87 -8.74 -32.05
C SER A 370 39.64 -9.92 -32.67
N PRO A 371 40.74 -9.69 -33.41
CA PRO A 371 41.55 -10.77 -33.96
C PRO A 371 42.28 -11.53 -32.84
N PRO A 372 42.68 -12.81 -33.05
CA PRO A 372 43.39 -13.58 -32.01
C PRO A 372 44.76 -13.00 -31.61
N ALA A 373 45.42 -12.28 -32.51
CA ALA A 373 46.73 -11.66 -32.28
C ALA A 373 46.61 -10.15 -32.00
N GLY A 374 47.59 -9.58 -31.30
CA GLY A 374 47.64 -8.15 -30.96
C GLY A 374 46.78 -7.81 -29.74
N THR A 375 47.06 -6.67 -29.10
CA THR A 375 46.27 -6.17 -27.97
C THR A 375 45.32 -5.10 -28.48
N ASP A 376 44.04 -5.21 -28.13
CA ASP A 376 43.00 -4.25 -28.51
C ASP A 376 42.52 -3.50 -27.28
N PHE A 377 42.45 -2.18 -27.37
CA PHE A 377 41.95 -1.29 -26.32
C PHE A 377 40.67 -0.60 -26.79
N TYR A 378 39.75 -0.34 -25.86
CA TYR A 378 38.46 0.26 -26.17
C TYR A 378 38.17 1.43 -25.23
N ASN A 379 37.83 2.58 -25.81
CA ASN A 379 37.43 3.82 -25.14
C ASN A 379 38.42 4.42 -24.12
N LEU A 380 39.62 3.86 -23.96
CA LEU A 380 40.60 4.30 -22.97
C LEU A 380 41.09 5.74 -23.15
N GLU A 381 41.15 6.21 -24.39
CA GLU A 381 41.68 7.53 -24.71
C GLU A 381 40.63 8.63 -24.72
N LEU A 382 39.37 8.31 -24.42
CA LEU A 382 38.26 9.26 -24.40
C LEU A 382 37.88 9.60 -22.96
N ASP A 383 37.87 10.88 -22.64
CA ASP A 383 37.46 11.39 -21.33
C ASP A 383 36.52 12.59 -21.45
N TRP A 384 35.87 12.94 -20.34
CA TRP A 384 35.00 14.10 -20.26
C TRP A 384 35.35 14.98 -19.05
N SER A 385 35.00 16.26 -19.13
CA SER A 385 35.35 17.21 -18.08
C SER A 385 34.48 16.98 -16.84
N VAL A 386 35.14 16.67 -15.73
CA VAL A 386 34.58 16.50 -14.37
C VAL A 386 35.47 17.26 -13.38
N PRO A 387 35.04 17.50 -12.13
CA PRO A 387 35.79 18.35 -11.20
C PRO A 387 37.26 17.97 -11.01
N TRP A 388 37.60 16.68 -11.05
CA TRP A 388 38.97 16.17 -10.90
C TRP A 388 39.73 15.95 -12.21
N ASN A 389 39.07 16.01 -13.37
CA ASN A 389 39.70 16.01 -14.71
C ASN A 389 39.21 17.24 -15.47
N ASN A 390 39.50 18.41 -14.91
CA ASN A 390 38.94 19.68 -15.38
C ASN A 390 39.80 20.27 -16.52
N PHE A 391 39.48 19.92 -17.77
CA PHE A 391 40.15 20.45 -18.97
C PHE A 391 39.27 21.40 -19.79
N GLY A 392 38.00 21.56 -19.40
CA GLY A 392 37.02 22.39 -20.09
C GLY A 392 35.78 22.61 -19.24
N ALA A 393 34.74 23.24 -19.81
CA ALA A 393 33.52 23.56 -19.05
C ALA A 393 32.90 22.31 -18.38
N PRO A 394 32.39 22.42 -17.15
CA PRO A 394 31.77 21.30 -16.44
C PRO A 394 30.49 20.82 -17.13
N ILE A 395 30.01 19.64 -16.78
CA ILE A 395 28.72 19.13 -17.26
C ILE A 395 27.59 20.08 -16.85
N VAL A 396 26.69 20.37 -17.79
CA VAL A 396 25.39 20.99 -17.49
C VAL A 396 24.35 19.90 -17.64
N ASP A 397 23.75 19.47 -16.53
CA ASP A 397 22.71 18.44 -16.52
C ASP A 397 21.41 19.08 -16.05
N ALA A 398 20.61 19.56 -17.00
CA ALA A 398 19.32 20.20 -16.76
C ALA A 398 18.20 19.43 -17.45
N GLY A 399 16.96 19.65 -17.01
CA GLY A 399 15.81 18.81 -17.38
C GLY A 399 15.68 18.61 -18.88
N ASN A 400 15.74 19.71 -19.63
CA ASN A 400 15.56 19.72 -21.08
C ASN A 400 16.84 20.06 -21.85
N HIS A 401 17.99 20.14 -21.17
CA HIS A 401 19.25 20.62 -21.73
C HIS A 401 20.43 19.89 -21.07
N PHE A 402 21.29 19.28 -21.87
CA PHE A 402 22.48 18.60 -21.40
C PHE A 402 23.71 19.06 -22.16
N GLU A 403 24.81 19.32 -21.46
CA GLU A 403 26.08 19.63 -22.09
C GLU A 403 27.23 18.87 -21.43
N VAL A 404 28.17 18.41 -22.25
CA VAL A 404 29.39 17.77 -21.78
C VAL A 404 30.58 18.17 -22.66
N THR A 405 31.73 18.40 -22.02
CA THR A 405 33.00 18.63 -22.73
C THR A 405 33.75 17.30 -22.81
N LEU A 406 34.07 16.86 -24.02
CA LEU A 406 34.71 15.58 -24.34
C LEU A 406 36.11 15.84 -24.88
N ARG A 407 37.09 14.99 -24.56
CA ARG A 407 38.45 15.07 -25.10
C ARG A 407 38.97 13.68 -25.47
N SER A 408 39.82 13.67 -26.49
CA SER A 408 40.68 12.54 -26.82
C SER A 408 42.11 12.85 -26.36
N ARG A 409 42.73 11.94 -25.61
CA ARG A 409 44.12 12.06 -25.13
C ARG A 409 45.17 11.61 -26.14
N ALA A 410 44.74 10.96 -27.22
CA ALA A 410 45.58 10.58 -28.35
C ALA A 410 45.43 11.59 -29.51
N GLY A 411 44.93 11.15 -30.67
CA GLY A 411 44.56 12.01 -31.80
C GLY A 411 43.08 12.39 -31.80
N THR A 412 42.62 13.23 -32.73
CA THR A 412 41.17 13.47 -32.89
C THR A 412 40.46 12.16 -33.25
N GLN A 413 39.35 11.88 -32.59
CA GLN A 413 38.56 10.65 -32.78
C GLN A 413 37.11 10.99 -33.13
N THR A 414 36.38 10.01 -33.67
CA THR A 414 34.92 10.03 -33.70
C THR A 414 34.37 8.91 -32.84
N ALA A 415 33.28 9.14 -32.11
CA ALA A 415 32.58 8.11 -31.36
C ALA A 415 31.08 8.40 -31.31
N ASP A 416 30.28 7.35 -31.18
CA ASP A 416 28.89 7.49 -30.76
C ASP A 416 28.89 7.84 -29.27
N VAL A 417 28.15 8.87 -28.88
CA VAL A 417 28.13 9.39 -27.51
C VAL A 417 26.72 9.28 -26.93
N THR A 418 26.58 8.63 -25.78
CA THR A 418 25.30 8.48 -25.07
C THR A 418 25.46 8.97 -23.63
N PRO A 419 24.79 10.05 -23.22
CA PRO A 419 24.69 10.41 -21.81
C PRO A 419 23.93 9.33 -21.04
N GLN A 420 24.49 8.91 -19.91
CA GLN A 420 23.91 7.94 -18.98
C GLN A 420 24.00 8.46 -17.55
N LYS A 421 23.21 7.86 -16.65
CA LYS A 421 23.14 8.28 -15.23
C LYS A 421 22.99 9.80 -15.06
N THR A 422 22.21 10.43 -15.93
CA THR A 422 21.88 11.85 -15.81
C THR A 422 20.99 12.05 -14.58
N THR A 423 21.29 13.07 -13.80
CA THR A 423 20.55 13.47 -12.61
C THR A 423 19.25 14.19 -12.97
N SER A 424 19.26 14.98 -14.04
CA SER A 424 18.14 15.86 -14.40
C SER A 424 17.66 15.69 -15.85
N PHE A 425 18.56 15.56 -16.81
CA PHE A 425 18.25 15.43 -18.23
C PHE A 425 17.55 14.10 -18.48
N LYS A 426 16.23 14.16 -18.69
CA LYS A 426 15.36 12.99 -18.87
C LYS A 426 14.60 13.10 -20.19
N VAL A 427 14.79 12.10 -21.03
CA VAL A 427 14.21 12.04 -22.37
C VAL A 427 13.35 10.78 -22.45
N LEU A 428 12.09 10.93 -22.87
CA LEU A 428 11.20 9.79 -23.07
C LEU A 428 11.53 9.08 -24.39
N PRO A 429 11.30 7.76 -24.47
CA PRO A 429 11.38 7.04 -25.74
C PRO A 429 10.62 7.74 -26.87
N GLY A 430 11.22 7.84 -28.05
CA GLY A 430 10.65 8.49 -29.23
C GLY A 430 10.76 10.01 -29.26
N ALA A 431 11.28 10.66 -28.21
CA ALA A 431 11.51 12.10 -28.21
C ALA A 431 12.63 12.49 -29.17
N THR A 432 12.44 13.59 -29.91
CA THR A 432 13.49 14.18 -30.74
C THR A 432 14.36 15.10 -29.90
N VAL A 433 15.68 14.88 -29.93
CA VAL A 433 16.70 15.68 -29.28
C VAL A 433 17.54 16.36 -30.35
N ALA A 434 17.58 17.69 -30.33
CA ALA A 434 18.50 18.46 -31.15
C ALA A 434 19.87 18.46 -30.49
N TRP A 435 20.94 18.42 -31.27
CA TRP A 435 22.30 18.43 -30.74
C TRP A 435 23.25 19.28 -31.56
N GLN A 436 24.28 19.79 -30.88
CA GLN A 436 25.41 20.49 -31.46
C GLN A 436 26.70 20.00 -30.84
N ASN A 437 27.76 19.91 -31.63
CA ASN A 437 29.11 19.66 -31.18
C ASN A 437 29.97 20.85 -31.58
N ARG A 438 30.63 21.50 -30.63
CA ARG A 438 31.41 22.73 -30.84
C ARG A 438 32.84 22.54 -30.36
N ASN A 439 33.79 23.24 -30.95
CA ASN A 439 35.13 23.34 -30.39
C ASN A 439 35.04 23.99 -29.01
N ALA A 440 35.55 23.34 -27.96
CA ALA A 440 35.37 23.79 -26.59
C ALA A 440 36.12 25.10 -26.26
N LEU A 441 37.17 25.43 -27.03
CA LEU A 441 37.94 26.66 -26.85
C LEU A 441 37.37 27.82 -27.68
N THR A 442 37.06 27.59 -28.95
CA THR A 442 36.68 28.66 -29.89
C THR A 442 35.16 28.80 -30.08
N SER A 443 34.36 27.87 -29.54
CA SER A 443 32.91 27.76 -29.77
C SER A 443 32.49 27.54 -31.23
N GLN A 444 33.45 27.30 -32.14
CA GLN A 444 33.19 26.99 -33.54
C GLN A 444 32.31 25.74 -33.65
N LEU A 445 31.25 25.80 -34.44
CA LEU A 445 30.40 24.63 -34.72
C LEU A 445 31.19 23.60 -35.53
N LEU A 446 31.28 22.38 -35.00
CA LEU A 446 31.91 21.23 -35.67
C LEU A 446 30.85 20.39 -36.37
N GLN A 447 29.78 20.04 -35.65
CA GLN A 447 28.68 19.22 -36.15
C GLN A 447 27.37 19.62 -35.46
N SER A 448 26.24 19.28 -36.06
CA SER A 448 24.91 19.42 -35.45
C SER A 448 23.92 18.48 -36.12
N GLY A 449 22.83 18.16 -35.42
CA GLY A 449 21.75 17.37 -36.00
C GLY A 449 20.61 17.17 -35.01
N SER A 450 19.83 16.12 -35.26
CA SER A 450 18.81 15.65 -34.35
C SER A 450 18.85 14.13 -34.28
N VAL A 451 18.58 13.57 -33.11
CA VAL A 451 18.41 12.12 -32.90
C VAL A 451 17.09 11.86 -32.20
N VAL A 452 16.56 10.64 -32.34
CA VAL A 452 15.37 10.21 -31.62
C VAL A 452 15.83 9.28 -30.50
N ALA A 453 15.37 9.54 -29.28
CA ALA A 453 15.61 8.64 -28.15
C ALA A 453 15.02 7.27 -28.46
N ASP A 454 15.79 6.20 -28.24
CA ASP A 454 15.37 4.85 -28.57
C ASP A 454 14.30 4.31 -27.60
N SER A 455 13.89 3.06 -27.77
CA SER A 455 12.89 2.42 -26.89
C SER A 455 13.33 2.31 -25.43
N ALA A 456 14.64 2.37 -25.15
CA ALA A 456 15.21 2.42 -23.81
C ALA A 456 15.30 3.85 -23.26
N GLY A 457 14.92 4.87 -24.05
CA GLY A 457 15.04 6.28 -23.68
C GLY A 457 16.46 6.82 -23.80
N LEU A 458 17.39 6.06 -24.40
CA LEU A 458 18.77 6.48 -24.58
C LEU A 458 18.91 7.40 -25.79
N VAL A 459 19.75 8.43 -25.62
CA VAL A 459 20.02 9.43 -26.65
C VAL A 459 21.45 9.24 -27.15
N THR A 460 21.60 8.43 -28.19
CA THR A 460 22.91 8.13 -28.80
C THR A 460 23.16 9.03 -30.00
N ILE A 461 24.21 9.85 -29.92
CA ILE A 461 24.58 10.78 -30.99
C ILE A 461 25.67 10.11 -31.82
N PRO A 462 25.43 9.78 -33.09
CA PRO A 462 26.38 9.01 -33.87
C PRO A 462 27.57 9.86 -34.33
N GLY A 463 28.77 9.29 -34.29
CA GLY A 463 29.98 9.87 -34.91
C GLY A 463 30.36 11.28 -34.46
N VAL A 464 30.20 11.59 -33.17
CA VAL A 464 30.65 12.86 -32.57
C VAL A 464 32.16 12.99 -32.71
N GLN A 465 32.63 14.08 -33.32
CA GLN A 465 34.04 14.44 -33.42
C GLN A 465 34.54 14.94 -32.07
N ILE A 466 35.53 14.24 -31.51
CA ILE A 466 36.14 14.52 -30.21
C ILE A 466 37.58 15.00 -30.44
N LEU A 467 37.81 16.27 -30.15
CA LEU A 467 39.11 16.91 -30.35
C LEU A 467 40.10 16.58 -29.21
N THR A 468 41.38 16.87 -29.44
CA THR A 468 42.42 16.80 -28.41
C THR A 468 42.49 18.10 -27.59
N ASN A 469 43.38 18.16 -26.60
CA ASN A 469 43.63 19.34 -25.76
C ASN A 469 42.38 19.83 -25.00
N ASN A 470 41.75 20.92 -25.46
CA ASN A 470 40.53 21.49 -24.87
C ASN A 470 39.27 20.70 -25.21
N GLY A 471 39.33 19.82 -26.22
CA GLY A 471 38.22 18.95 -26.58
C GLY A 471 37.10 19.65 -27.36
N SER A 472 35.95 18.99 -27.40
CA SER A 472 34.71 19.48 -28.01
C SER A 472 33.56 19.47 -26.99
N ARG A 473 32.63 20.41 -27.15
CA ARG A 473 31.45 20.58 -26.29
C ARG A 473 30.23 20.04 -27.03
N LEU A 474 29.70 18.92 -26.55
CA LEU A 474 28.43 18.35 -27.00
C LEU A 474 27.29 19.00 -26.20
N ILE A 475 26.27 19.49 -26.90
CA ILE A 475 25.11 20.20 -26.36
C ILE A 475 23.87 19.50 -26.89
N LEU A 476 22.93 19.13 -26.02
CA LEU A 476 21.70 18.43 -26.32
C LEU A 476 20.51 19.22 -25.78
N ASP A 477 19.49 19.41 -26.61
CA ASP A 477 18.26 20.11 -26.25
C ASP A 477 17.04 19.26 -26.63
N VAL A 478 16.15 19.03 -25.66
CA VAL A 478 14.86 18.37 -25.89
C VAL A 478 13.73 19.35 -25.66
N SER A 479 12.74 19.37 -26.56
CA SER A 479 11.54 20.18 -26.34
C SER A 479 10.66 19.55 -25.26
N MET A 480 10.18 20.37 -24.32
CA MET A 480 9.23 19.95 -23.30
C MET A 480 7.96 19.41 -23.97
N SER A 481 7.62 18.14 -23.75
CA SER A 481 6.36 17.60 -24.27
C SER A 481 5.20 17.96 -23.35
N THR A 482 4.05 18.25 -23.94
CA THR A 482 2.82 18.54 -23.20
C THR A 482 2.26 17.25 -22.60
N PRO A 483 1.95 17.20 -21.29
CA PRO A 483 1.35 16.03 -20.67
C PRO A 483 -0.09 15.83 -21.15
N VAL A 484 -0.53 14.58 -21.23
CA VAL A 484 -1.91 14.20 -21.57
C VAL A 484 -2.57 13.61 -20.34
N VAL A 485 -3.70 14.18 -19.91
CA VAL A 485 -4.47 13.65 -18.77
C VAL A 485 -5.09 12.31 -19.15
N LEU A 486 -4.80 11.28 -18.36
CA LEU A 486 -5.30 9.91 -18.53
C LEU A 486 -6.53 9.65 -17.65
N GLY A 487 -6.61 10.29 -16.48
CA GLY A 487 -7.73 10.14 -15.56
C GLY A 487 -7.72 11.17 -14.43
N PRO A 488 -8.82 11.30 -13.68
CA PRO A 488 -10.12 10.68 -13.96
C PRO A 488 -10.77 11.27 -15.23
N VAL A 489 -11.52 10.45 -15.96
CA VAL A 489 -12.39 10.84 -17.08
C VAL A 489 -13.81 10.37 -16.80
N GLY A 490 -14.82 11.15 -17.20
CA GLY A 490 -16.22 10.77 -16.97
C GLY A 490 -16.64 10.89 -15.51
N THR A 491 -17.28 9.87 -14.93
CA THR A 491 -17.84 9.91 -13.57
C THR A 491 -17.11 8.95 -12.62
N THR A 492 -16.76 9.43 -11.43
CA THR A 492 -16.17 8.65 -10.33
C THR A 492 -17.03 8.71 -9.07
N LEU A 493 -16.98 7.65 -8.25
CA LEU A 493 -17.62 7.57 -6.94
C LEU A 493 -16.70 7.99 -5.80
N GLN A 494 -15.40 8.13 -6.06
CA GLN A 494 -14.41 8.47 -5.05
C GLN A 494 -14.36 9.98 -4.84
N GLN A 495 -14.39 10.42 -3.58
CA GLN A 495 -14.26 11.83 -3.20
C GLN A 495 -12.83 12.36 -3.33
N THR A 496 -11.84 11.46 -3.48
CA THR A 496 -10.41 11.74 -3.63
C THR A 496 -9.85 10.96 -4.82
N PRO A 497 -10.33 11.21 -6.07
CA PRO A 497 -9.90 10.44 -7.22
C PRO A 497 -8.43 10.73 -7.54
N THR A 498 -7.67 9.69 -7.90
CA THR A 498 -6.31 9.85 -8.42
C THR A 498 -6.35 10.45 -9.83
N ILE A 499 -5.73 11.61 -9.98
CA ILE A 499 -5.49 12.27 -11.26
C ILE A 499 -4.18 11.74 -11.83
N THR A 500 -4.18 11.25 -13.07
CA THR A 500 -3.02 10.67 -13.75
C THR A 500 -2.83 11.27 -15.14
N TRP A 501 -1.58 11.33 -15.60
CA TRP A 501 -1.23 11.88 -16.92
C TRP A 501 0.02 11.19 -17.48
N THR A 502 0.35 11.44 -18.75
CA THR A 502 1.60 10.98 -19.36
C THR A 502 2.79 11.79 -18.87
N ALA A 503 3.95 11.16 -18.68
CA ALA A 503 5.18 11.88 -18.41
C ALA A 503 5.54 12.87 -19.54
N SER A 504 6.31 13.90 -19.21
CA SER A 504 6.78 14.95 -20.13
C SER A 504 8.31 14.93 -20.23
N ASN A 505 8.84 15.06 -21.46
CA ASN A 505 10.28 15.24 -21.69
C ASN A 505 10.80 16.43 -20.88
N GLY A 506 11.91 16.22 -20.18
CA GLY A 506 12.58 17.24 -19.37
C GLY A 506 11.79 17.81 -18.18
N ALA A 507 10.63 17.24 -17.85
CA ALA A 507 9.88 17.63 -16.65
C ALA A 507 10.47 16.95 -15.40
N ALA A 508 10.86 17.76 -14.43
CA ALA A 508 11.24 17.32 -13.10
C ALA A 508 10.06 17.29 -12.13
N THR A 509 9.09 18.18 -12.35
CA THR A 509 7.84 18.27 -11.58
C THR A 509 6.68 18.61 -12.50
N TYR A 510 5.45 18.47 -12.00
CA TYR A 510 4.21 18.80 -12.69
C TYR A 510 3.39 19.72 -11.83
N GLU A 511 2.85 20.77 -12.43
CA GLU A 511 1.84 21.61 -11.82
C GLU A 511 0.45 21.05 -12.17
N VAL A 512 -0.34 20.77 -11.13
CA VAL A 512 -1.71 20.29 -11.21
C VAL A 512 -2.64 21.44 -10.90
N TRP A 513 -3.51 21.80 -11.83
CA TRP A 513 -4.50 22.85 -11.67
C TRP A 513 -5.91 22.29 -11.85
N VAL A 514 -6.73 22.38 -10.80
CA VAL A 514 -8.13 21.91 -10.85
C VAL A 514 -9.08 23.07 -10.59
N LYS A 515 -10.09 23.19 -11.44
CA LYS A 515 -11.25 24.07 -11.27
C LYS A 515 -12.47 23.26 -10.87
N ASN A 516 -13.26 23.76 -9.92
CA ASN A 516 -14.60 23.25 -9.63
C ASN A 516 -15.60 23.98 -10.54
N LEU A 517 -16.20 23.26 -11.49
CA LEU A 517 -17.18 23.80 -12.43
C LEU A 517 -18.55 24.00 -11.76
N SER A 518 -18.90 23.17 -10.78
CA SER A 518 -20.18 23.28 -10.07
C SER A 518 -20.26 24.51 -9.16
N THR A 519 -19.15 24.91 -8.53
CA THR A 519 -19.09 26.12 -7.67
C THR A 519 -18.50 27.33 -8.38
N GLY A 520 -17.81 27.15 -9.50
CA GLY A 520 -17.04 28.18 -10.20
C GLY A 520 -15.66 28.46 -9.60
N GLN A 521 -15.29 27.83 -8.48
CA GLN A 521 -14.01 28.05 -7.80
C GLN A 521 -12.82 27.65 -8.71
N ASN A 522 -11.87 28.57 -8.90
CA ASN A 522 -10.72 28.39 -9.76
C ASN A 522 -9.46 29.09 -9.20
N PRO A 523 -8.46 28.36 -8.68
CA PRO A 523 -8.40 26.91 -8.51
C PRO A 523 -9.14 26.42 -7.25
N VAL A 524 -9.61 25.18 -7.28
CA VAL A 524 -9.92 24.40 -6.07
C VAL A 524 -8.70 23.60 -5.60
N ILE A 525 -7.81 23.22 -6.53
CA ILE A 525 -6.50 22.62 -6.23
C ILE A 525 -5.47 23.28 -7.14
N GLN A 526 -4.36 23.74 -6.54
CA GLN A 526 -3.14 24.08 -7.25
C GLN A 526 -1.97 23.48 -6.46
N THR A 527 -1.24 22.55 -7.06
CA THR A 527 -0.12 21.86 -6.38
C THR A 527 0.96 21.44 -7.37
N ILE A 528 2.13 21.11 -6.84
CA ILE A 528 3.28 20.63 -7.60
C ILE A 528 3.65 19.23 -7.10
N VAL A 529 3.82 18.30 -8.02
CA VAL A 529 4.21 16.90 -7.72
C VAL A 529 5.38 16.46 -8.60
N SER A 530 6.19 15.51 -8.15
CA SER A 530 7.33 14.96 -8.92
C SER A 530 6.93 13.86 -9.90
N ASN A 531 5.84 13.14 -9.60
CA ASN A 531 5.41 11.97 -10.36
C ASN A 531 4.18 12.29 -11.24
N PRO A 532 3.94 11.53 -12.33
CA PRO A 532 2.82 11.73 -13.24
C PRO A 532 1.47 11.24 -12.66
N GLY A 533 1.20 11.57 -11.40
CA GLY A 533 -0.02 11.24 -10.69
C GLY A 533 -0.16 12.04 -9.39
N PHE A 534 -1.41 12.34 -9.03
CA PHE A 534 -1.76 13.09 -7.82
C PHE A 534 -3.09 12.61 -7.25
N THR A 535 -3.11 12.27 -5.96
CA THR A 535 -4.34 11.95 -5.22
C THR A 535 -4.59 13.03 -4.17
N PRO A 536 -5.74 13.73 -4.19
CA PRO A 536 -6.10 14.71 -3.16
C PRO A 536 -6.19 14.08 -1.77
N MET A 537 -5.61 14.71 -0.76
CA MET A 537 -5.71 14.24 0.64
C MET A 537 -7.10 14.46 1.25
N ASN A 538 -7.81 15.50 0.79
CA ASN A 538 -9.13 15.85 1.30
C ASN A 538 -10.21 15.62 0.25
N ALA A 539 -11.42 15.26 0.70
CA ALA A 539 -12.58 15.10 -0.16
C ALA A 539 -12.84 16.37 -0.97
N MET A 540 -12.91 16.24 -2.30
CA MET A 540 -13.16 17.36 -3.20
C MET A 540 -14.63 17.80 -3.22
N GLY A 541 -15.55 16.93 -2.78
CA GLY A 541 -16.99 17.11 -2.89
C GLY A 541 -17.59 16.43 -4.12
N ILE A 542 -18.90 16.13 -4.10
CA ILE A 542 -19.63 15.89 -5.34
C ILE A 542 -19.63 17.17 -6.19
N GLY A 543 -19.49 17.02 -7.51
CA GLY A 543 -19.29 18.16 -8.38
C GLY A 543 -18.74 17.78 -9.75
N SER A 544 -18.76 18.73 -10.67
CA SER A 544 -18.03 18.66 -11.94
C SER A 544 -16.74 19.45 -11.81
N TYR A 545 -15.64 18.89 -12.30
CA TYR A 545 -14.29 19.44 -12.17
C TYR A 545 -13.59 19.43 -13.53
N ARG A 546 -12.68 20.38 -13.70
CA ARG A 546 -11.79 20.47 -14.86
C ARG A 546 -10.35 20.50 -14.39
N VAL A 547 -9.49 19.68 -14.97
CA VAL A 547 -8.07 19.62 -14.65
C VAL A 547 -7.20 20.00 -15.86
N TRP A 548 -6.11 20.69 -15.56
CA TRP A 548 -4.99 20.94 -16.46
C TRP A 548 -3.69 20.54 -15.77
N ILE A 549 -2.75 20.00 -16.55
CA ILE A 549 -1.42 19.62 -16.09
C ILE A 549 -0.38 20.28 -16.98
N ARG A 550 0.74 20.74 -16.42
CA ARG A 550 1.94 21.08 -17.20
C ARG A 550 3.20 20.59 -16.51
N GLY A 551 4.18 20.17 -17.29
CA GLY A 551 5.51 19.82 -16.79
C GLY A 551 6.36 21.05 -16.53
N LYS A 552 7.27 20.97 -15.57
CA LYS A 552 8.26 21.98 -15.23
C LYS A 552 9.64 21.32 -15.10
N SER A 553 10.64 21.84 -15.81
CA SER A 553 12.03 21.38 -15.71
C SER A 553 12.70 21.83 -14.40
N VAL A 554 13.84 21.23 -14.06
CA VAL A 554 14.69 21.72 -12.94
C VAL A 554 15.15 23.17 -13.16
N SER A 555 15.33 23.58 -14.41
CA SER A 555 15.70 24.96 -14.81
C SER A 555 14.52 25.93 -14.80
N GLY A 556 13.31 25.47 -14.44
CA GLY A 556 12.12 26.31 -14.33
C GLY A 556 11.37 26.57 -15.63
N ILE A 557 11.71 25.87 -16.71
CA ILE A 557 11.02 25.95 -18.00
C ILE A 557 9.74 25.11 -17.94
N TYR A 558 8.60 25.68 -18.37
CA TYR A 558 7.32 25.00 -18.38
C TYR A 558 6.97 24.47 -19.77
N SER A 559 6.32 23.30 -19.82
CA SER A 559 5.58 22.88 -21.01
C SER A 559 4.34 23.75 -21.20
N ALA A 560 3.69 23.66 -22.36
CA ALA A 560 2.31 24.09 -22.49
C ALA A 560 1.41 23.29 -21.52
N TRP A 561 0.29 23.88 -21.12
CA TRP A 561 -0.76 23.16 -20.40
C TRP A 561 -1.34 22.05 -21.28
N SER A 562 -1.71 20.94 -20.64
CA SER A 562 -2.51 19.88 -21.25
C SER A 562 -3.81 20.45 -21.81
N ALA A 563 -4.42 19.71 -22.74
CA ALA A 563 -5.84 19.91 -23.01
C ALA A 563 -6.63 19.78 -21.68
N PRO A 564 -7.68 20.60 -21.45
CA PRO A 564 -8.53 20.45 -20.29
C PRO A 564 -9.19 19.08 -20.28
N SER A 565 -9.22 18.42 -19.13
CA SER A 565 -9.98 17.18 -18.93
C SER A 565 -11.07 17.41 -17.89
N ASP A 566 -12.30 17.02 -18.21
CA ASP A 566 -13.46 17.15 -17.33
C ASP A 566 -13.84 15.80 -16.71
N PHE A 567 -14.20 15.83 -15.43
CA PHE A 567 -14.74 14.69 -14.71
C PHE A 567 -15.78 15.11 -13.68
N LYS A 568 -16.59 14.15 -13.24
CA LYS A 568 -17.64 14.33 -12.25
C LYS A 568 -17.43 13.40 -11.06
N ILE A 569 -17.49 13.95 -9.85
CA ILE A 569 -17.60 13.16 -8.62
C ILE A 569 -19.08 13.04 -8.27
N ALA A 570 -19.59 11.81 -8.22
CA ALA A 570 -21.01 11.51 -8.01
C ALA A 570 -21.25 10.52 -6.85
N THR A 571 -20.43 10.59 -5.80
CA THR A 571 -20.51 9.71 -4.62
C THR A 571 -21.93 9.61 -4.05
N PRO A 572 -22.47 8.39 -3.83
CA PRO A 572 -23.76 8.20 -3.18
C PRO A 572 -23.78 8.73 -1.74
N ALA A 573 -24.92 9.27 -1.31
CA ALA A 573 -25.13 9.54 0.11
C ALA A 573 -25.22 8.23 0.92
N VAL A 574 -24.88 8.27 2.21
CA VAL A 574 -24.96 7.10 3.10
C VAL A 574 -26.06 7.32 4.13
N ILE A 575 -27.14 6.55 4.03
CA ILE A 575 -28.22 6.56 5.02
C ILE A 575 -27.70 5.89 6.31
N GLY A 576 -28.00 6.49 7.47
CA GLY A 576 -27.67 5.95 8.79
C GLY A 576 -28.40 4.64 9.12
N SER A 577 -28.13 4.06 10.28
CA SER A 577 -28.88 2.89 10.75
C SER A 577 -30.35 3.26 10.99
N LEU A 578 -31.25 2.38 10.59
CA LEU A 578 -32.68 2.50 10.84
C LEU A 578 -33.10 1.39 11.82
N PRO A 579 -34.01 1.67 12.78
CA PRO A 579 -34.65 0.60 13.54
C PRO A 579 -35.48 -0.30 12.61
N PRO A 580 -35.67 -1.57 12.97
CA PRO A 580 -36.43 -2.52 12.14
C PRO A 580 -37.91 -2.13 11.98
N SER A 581 -38.48 -1.41 12.95
CA SER A 581 -39.85 -0.89 12.87
C SER A 581 -40.01 0.44 13.61
N PHE A 582 -40.85 1.32 13.07
CA PHE A 582 -41.31 2.54 13.74
C PHE A 582 -42.78 2.40 14.15
N SER A 583 -43.07 2.59 15.44
CA SER A 583 -44.44 2.64 15.97
C SER A 583 -45.06 4.04 15.94
N ASP A 584 -44.23 5.06 15.81
CA ASP A 584 -44.55 6.48 15.87
C ASP A 584 -43.74 7.23 14.77
N ALA A 585 -43.60 8.56 14.84
CA ALA A 585 -42.96 9.38 13.80
C ALA A 585 -41.54 8.88 13.43
N ALA A 586 -41.36 8.43 12.19
CA ALA A 586 -40.10 7.91 11.68
C ALA A 586 -39.17 9.03 11.19
N VAL A 587 -37.90 8.99 11.58
CA VAL A 587 -36.87 9.96 11.13
C VAL A 587 -35.82 9.21 10.32
N ILE A 588 -35.61 9.66 9.08
CA ILE A 588 -34.53 9.16 8.22
C ILE A 588 -33.38 10.15 8.32
N SER A 589 -32.17 9.67 8.61
CA SER A 589 -30.94 10.49 8.64
C SER A 589 -29.86 9.90 7.73
N TRP A 590 -28.98 10.76 7.22
CA TRP A 590 -27.84 10.37 6.39
C TRP A 590 -26.61 11.20 6.76
N ALA A 591 -25.42 10.70 6.41
CA ALA A 591 -24.19 11.45 6.59
C ALA A 591 -24.16 12.68 5.67
N ALA A 592 -23.61 13.79 6.16
CA ALA A 592 -23.35 14.96 5.31
C ALA A 592 -22.39 14.57 4.18
N LEU A 593 -22.78 14.84 2.95
CA LEU A 593 -22.02 14.54 1.74
C LEU A 593 -21.28 15.81 1.28
N PRO A 594 -19.93 15.83 1.29
CA PRO A 594 -19.17 16.97 0.80
C PRO A 594 -19.60 17.39 -0.62
N GLY A 595 -19.70 18.69 -0.86
CA GLY A 595 -20.13 19.27 -2.14
C GLY A 595 -21.65 19.27 -2.40
N ALA A 596 -22.46 18.58 -1.58
CA ALA A 596 -23.91 18.64 -1.71
C ALA A 596 -24.47 19.95 -1.13
N THR A 597 -25.27 20.66 -1.92
CA THR A 597 -25.99 21.86 -1.49
C THR A 597 -27.42 21.54 -1.03
N LYS A 598 -27.98 20.45 -1.55
CA LYS A 598 -29.29 19.91 -1.17
C LYS A 598 -29.34 18.40 -1.44
N TYR A 599 -30.40 17.76 -0.96
CA TYR A 599 -30.64 16.33 -1.08
C TYR A 599 -32.02 16.04 -1.67
N ASP A 600 -32.05 14.96 -2.44
CA ASP A 600 -33.26 14.28 -2.88
C ASP A 600 -33.49 13.07 -1.98
N LEU A 601 -34.70 12.93 -1.44
CA LEU A 601 -35.19 11.76 -0.71
C LEU A 601 -36.39 11.13 -1.44
N TRP A 602 -36.39 9.81 -1.52
CA TRP A 602 -37.41 8.98 -2.16
C TRP A 602 -37.73 7.80 -1.23
N VAL A 603 -39.00 7.62 -0.86
CA VAL A 603 -39.51 6.42 -0.18
C VAL A 603 -40.56 5.69 -1.02
N ASP A 604 -40.45 4.37 -1.12
CA ASP A 604 -41.45 3.46 -1.70
C ASP A 604 -42.13 2.62 -0.63
N ASN A 605 -43.37 2.21 -0.88
CA ASN A 605 -44.08 1.21 -0.10
C ASN A 605 -43.99 -0.16 -0.80
N LEU A 606 -43.13 -1.03 -0.28
CA LEU A 606 -42.90 -2.36 -0.84
C LEU A 606 -44.06 -3.32 -0.59
N SER A 607 -44.84 -3.11 0.47
CA SER A 607 -46.01 -3.96 0.77
C SER A 607 -47.16 -3.76 -0.22
N THR A 608 -47.27 -2.58 -0.83
CA THR A 608 -48.32 -2.26 -1.81
C THR A 608 -47.80 -2.12 -3.23
N GLY A 609 -46.48 -2.00 -3.42
CA GLY A 609 -45.85 -1.68 -4.70
C GLY A 609 -45.97 -0.22 -5.10
N GLN A 610 -46.47 0.66 -4.22
CA GLN A 610 -46.58 2.08 -4.52
C GLN A 610 -45.22 2.76 -4.50
N LEU A 611 -44.90 3.43 -5.61
CA LEU A 611 -43.67 4.19 -5.75
C LEU A 611 -43.83 5.64 -5.29
N GLN A 612 -42.77 6.22 -4.73
CA GLN A 612 -42.66 7.63 -4.32
C GLN A 612 -43.77 8.08 -3.36
N VAL A 613 -44.15 7.21 -2.42
CA VAL A 613 -45.10 7.56 -1.34
C VAL A 613 -44.60 8.72 -0.48
N VAL A 614 -43.28 8.94 -0.44
CA VAL A 614 -42.67 10.20 0.00
C VAL A 614 -41.60 10.62 -1.01
N ARG A 615 -41.65 11.87 -1.48
CA ARG A 615 -40.65 12.46 -2.38
C ARG A 615 -40.32 13.89 -1.94
N GLN A 616 -39.04 14.16 -1.71
CA GLN A 616 -38.52 15.49 -1.37
C GLN A 616 -37.30 15.78 -2.23
N THR A 617 -37.25 16.93 -2.92
CA THR A 617 -36.25 17.22 -3.97
C THR A 617 -35.26 18.34 -3.61
N SER A 618 -35.38 18.93 -2.43
CA SER A 618 -34.62 20.14 -2.08
C SER A 618 -34.39 20.25 -0.58
N LEU A 619 -34.08 19.13 0.08
CA LEU A 619 -33.76 19.10 1.50
C LEU A 619 -32.37 19.69 1.73
N THR A 620 -32.22 20.66 2.62
CA THR A 620 -30.92 21.26 2.97
C THR A 620 -30.29 20.62 4.21
N GLY A 621 -31.10 19.99 5.05
CA GLY A 621 -30.65 19.20 6.20
C GLY A 621 -30.24 17.77 5.83
N THR A 622 -29.71 17.06 6.82
CA THR A 622 -29.28 15.65 6.71
C THR A 622 -30.25 14.67 7.38
N SER A 623 -31.48 15.11 7.63
CA SER A 623 -32.55 14.28 8.14
C SER A 623 -33.92 14.74 7.64
N TYR A 624 -34.89 13.82 7.69
CA TYR A 624 -36.27 14.08 7.32
C TYR A 624 -37.23 13.29 8.20
N HIS A 625 -38.24 13.97 8.75
CA HIS A 625 -39.35 13.35 9.47
C HIS A 625 -40.39 12.86 8.46
N LEU A 626 -40.62 11.55 8.40
CA LEU A 626 -41.66 10.99 7.55
C LEU A 626 -43.06 11.40 8.05
N PRO A 627 -44.05 11.52 7.15
CA PRO A 627 -45.43 11.78 7.52
C PRO A 627 -45.96 10.73 8.53
N GLY A 628 -46.67 11.16 9.56
CA GLY A 628 -47.19 10.27 10.61
C GLY A 628 -48.36 9.37 10.17
N ASN A 629 -48.86 9.53 8.95
CA ASN A 629 -50.02 8.80 8.40
C ASN A 629 -49.63 7.67 7.43
N LEU A 630 -48.36 7.26 7.40
CA LEU A 630 -47.93 6.12 6.60
C LEU A 630 -48.60 4.82 7.08
N SER A 631 -49.14 4.05 6.13
CA SER A 631 -49.85 2.80 6.40
C SER A 631 -48.93 1.68 6.92
N LEU A 632 -49.49 0.68 7.60
CA LEU A 632 -48.78 -0.53 8.03
C LEU A 632 -48.10 -1.22 6.83
N GLY A 633 -46.78 -1.33 6.85
CA GLY A 633 -46.03 -2.00 5.78
C GLY A 633 -44.52 -1.84 5.82
N THR A 634 -43.88 -2.46 4.84
CA THR A 634 -42.43 -2.38 4.59
C THR A 634 -42.16 -1.32 3.53
N TYR A 635 -41.17 -0.47 3.79
CA TYR A 635 -40.79 0.65 2.93
C TYR A 635 -39.31 0.57 2.59
N ALA A 636 -38.93 1.14 1.46
CA ALA A 636 -37.54 1.36 1.07
C ALA A 636 -37.27 2.85 0.88
N VAL A 637 -36.12 3.33 1.34
CA VAL A 637 -35.69 4.73 1.21
C VAL A 637 -34.36 4.84 0.49
N TRP A 638 -34.27 5.86 -0.37
CA TRP A 638 -33.05 6.30 -1.06
C TRP A 638 -32.83 7.79 -0.84
N VAL A 639 -31.56 8.18 -0.76
CA VAL A 639 -31.13 9.59 -0.70
C VAL A 639 -29.99 9.83 -1.68
N ARG A 640 -29.96 10.99 -2.35
CA ARG A 640 -28.79 11.45 -3.12
C ARG A 640 -28.53 12.93 -2.85
N GLY A 641 -27.25 13.33 -2.92
CA GLY A 641 -26.88 14.73 -2.91
C GLY A 641 -27.00 15.37 -4.30
N ILE A 642 -27.24 16.67 -4.32
CA ILE A 642 -27.22 17.53 -5.50
C ILE A 642 -26.14 18.59 -5.29
N ASP A 643 -25.25 18.75 -6.25
CA ASP A 643 -24.16 19.71 -6.16
C ASP A 643 -24.62 21.17 -6.39
N ALA A 644 -23.70 22.13 -6.29
CA ALA A 644 -23.98 23.55 -6.53
C ALA A 644 -24.37 23.88 -7.98
N GLY A 645 -24.02 23.02 -8.93
CA GLY A 645 -24.41 23.11 -10.34
C GLY A 645 -25.77 22.47 -10.64
N ASN A 646 -26.55 22.11 -9.62
CA ASN A 646 -27.81 21.38 -9.73
C ASN A 646 -27.70 19.99 -10.37
N SER A 647 -26.52 19.38 -10.38
CA SER A 647 -26.29 18.04 -10.89
C SER A 647 -26.42 16.98 -9.80
N PRO A 648 -27.23 15.92 -10.00
CA PRO A 648 -27.39 14.87 -9.01
C PRO A 648 -26.17 13.94 -8.95
N ALA A 649 -25.82 13.51 -7.75
CA ALA A 649 -24.98 12.34 -7.50
C ALA A 649 -25.78 11.03 -7.68
N PHE A 650 -25.13 9.87 -7.51
CA PHE A 650 -25.83 8.60 -7.48
C PHE A 650 -26.73 8.46 -6.24
N TRP A 651 -27.78 7.66 -6.36
CA TRP A 651 -28.62 7.27 -5.22
C TRP A 651 -27.84 6.40 -4.24
N SER A 652 -28.11 6.58 -2.95
CA SER A 652 -27.66 5.70 -1.88
C SER A 652 -28.05 4.25 -2.17
N THR A 653 -27.41 3.32 -1.47
CA THR A 653 -28.02 1.98 -1.32
C THR A 653 -29.39 2.12 -0.64
N ALA A 654 -30.34 1.29 -1.07
CA ALA A 654 -31.68 1.29 -0.48
C ALA A 654 -31.59 0.82 0.98
N ARG A 655 -32.29 1.49 1.90
CA ARG A 655 -32.54 0.94 3.24
C ARG A 655 -34.02 0.64 3.43
N GLN A 656 -34.31 -0.52 4.01
CA GLN A 656 -35.67 -0.94 4.31
C GLN A 656 -36.01 -0.75 5.78
N PHE A 657 -37.27 -0.45 6.07
CA PHE A 657 -37.83 -0.32 7.42
C PHE A 657 -39.33 -0.64 7.41
N ASN A 658 -39.87 -1.00 8.57
CA ASN A 658 -41.31 -1.19 8.73
C ASN A 658 -41.96 0.02 9.41
N ILE A 659 -43.14 0.42 8.94
CA ILE A 659 -44.05 1.30 9.67
C ILE A 659 -45.10 0.41 10.33
N ALA A 660 -45.17 0.45 11.65
CA ALA A 660 -45.97 -0.43 12.51
C ALA A 660 -46.86 0.36 13.49
N PRO A 661 -47.82 1.16 12.99
CA PRO A 661 -48.67 2.02 13.82
C PRO A 661 -49.51 1.21 14.81
N LYS A 662 -49.88 1.84 15.94
CA LYS A 662 -50.75 1.24 16.96
C LYS A 662 -52.21 1.27 16.50
N ALA A 663 -52.92 0.16 16.67
CA ALA A 663 -54.38 0.15 16.53
C ALA A 663 -55.04 0.90 17.71
N ILE A 664 -56.27 1.39 17.50
CA ILE A 664 -57.03 2.13 18.52
C ILE A 664 -58.23 1.28 18.93
N SER A 665 -58.16 0.67 20.12
CA SER A 665 -59.27 -0.05 20.74
C SER A 665 -60.39 0.90 21.19
N THR A 666 -61.64 0.50 21.03
CA THR A 666 -62.81 1.34 21.40
C THR A 666 -63.71 0.70 22.46
N SER A 667 -63.97 -0.62 22.39
CA SER A 667 -64.87 -1.33 23.32
C SER A 667 -64.46 -2.80 23.45
N PRO A 668 -64.63 -3.48 24.60
CA PRO A 668 -65.12 -2.95 25.87
C PRO A 668 -64.09 -2.05 26.56
N ASN A 669 -64.55 -1.00 27.22
CA ASN A 669 -63.71 -0.02 27.93
C ASN A 669 -64.23 0.33 29.35
N SER A 670 -65.27 -0.36 29.79
CA SER A 670 -65.94 -0.18 31.08
C SER A 670 -66.55 -1.51 31.54
N PRO A 671 -66.95 -1.64 32.81
CA PRO A 671 -67.65 -2.82 33.31
C PRO A 671 -68.95 -3.09 32.54
N GLY A 672 -69.30 -4.36 32.36
CA GLY A 672 -70.56 -4.76 31.74
C GLY A 672 -71.00 -6.17 32.11
N PHE A 673 -72.26 -6.50 31.81
CA PHE A 673 -72.85 -7.80 32.13
C PHE A 673 -72.67 -8.87 31.04
N LEU A 674 -72.22 -8.48 29.84
CA LEU A 674 -72.08 -9.41 28.72
C LEU A 674 -70.89 -10.36 28.96
N ALA A 675 -71.18 -11.65 29.15
CA ALA A 675 -70.15 -12.68 29.25
C ALA A 675 -69.43 -12.95 27.91
N GLN A 676 -70.02 -12.53 26.78
CA GLN A 676 -69.38 -12.54 25.45
C GLN A 676 -69.27 -11.09 24.94
N PRO A 677 -68.33 -10.29 25.47
CA PRO A 677 -68.18 -8.90 25.05
C PRO A 677 -67.74 -8.81 23.58
N VAL A 678 -68.26 -7.82 22.87
CA VAL A 678 -67.81 -7.52 21.50
C VAL A 678 -66.60 -6.61 21.59
N PHE A 679 -65.42 -7.15 21.26
CA PHE A 679 -64.19 -6.36 21.12
C PHE A 679 -64.25 -5.57 19.82
N GLN A 680 -64.04 -4.26 19.86
CA GLN A 680 -64.12 -3.34 18.72
C GLN A 680 -62.94 -2.37 18.71
N TRP A 681 -62.45 -2.05 17.51
CA TRP A 681 -61.35 -1.12 17.30
C TRP A 681 -61.54 -0.32 16.01
N GLN A 682 -60.74 0.73 15.83
CA GLN A 682 -60.72 1.49 14.57
C GLN A 682 -59.92 0.75 13.50
N ALA A 683 -60.34 0.88 12.24
CA ALA A 683 -59.61 0.34 11.11
C ALA A 683 -58.20 0.97 11.03
N LEU A 684 -57.18 0.11 11.03
CA LEU A 684 -55.79 0.48 10.86
C LEU A 684 -55.40 0.46 9.37
N SER A 685 -54.99 1.59 8.82
CA SER A 685 -54.59 1.72 7.41
C SER A 685 -53.46 0.73 7.05
N GLY A 686 -53.67 -0.06 5.99
CA GLY A 686 -52.74 -1.09 5.52
C GLY A 686 -52.86 -2.45 6.23
N ALA A 687 -53.62 -2.56 7.32
CA ALA A 687 -53.91 -3.86 7.93
C ALA A 687 -55.01 -4.58 7.13
N SER A 688 -54.78 -5.86 6.86
CA SER A 688 -55.78 -6.77 6.26
C SER A 688 -56.37 -7.73 7.27
N LYS A 689 -55.69 -7.95 8.40
CA LYS A 689 -56.13 -8.83 9.48
C LYS A 689 -55.74 -8.26 10.85
N TYR A 690 -56.38 -8.73 11.91
CA TYR A 690 -56.09 -8.35 13.29
C TYR A 690 -55.87 -9.56 14.20
N GLU A 691 -55.17 -9.32 15.29
CA GLU A 691 -55.03 -10.21 16.44
C GLU A 691 -55.51 -9.47 17.69
N VAL A 692 -56.38 -10.12 18.46
CA VAL A 692 -56.89 -9.61 19.74
C VAL A 692 -56.31 -10.45 20.86
N PHE A 693 -55.86 -9.80 21.93
CA PHE A 693 -55.24 -10.47 23.06
C PHE A 693 -55.91 -10.02 24.35
N VAL A 694 -56.42 -10.97 25.15
CA VAL A 694 -57.17 -10.69 26.40
C VAL A 694 -56.52 -11.45 27.55
N ARG A 695 -56.25 -10.74 28.64
CA ARG A 695 -55.69 -11.30 29.88
C ARG A 695 -56.56 -11.01 31.08
N ASP A 696 -56.62 -11.97 31.99
CA ASP A 696 -57.15 -11.80 33.34
C ASP A 696 -56.17 -10.95 34.17
N ARG A 697 -56.67 -9.91 34.85
CA ARG A 697 -55.82 -8.96 35.59
C ARG A 697 -55.37 -9.47 36.95
N ALA A 698 -56.09 -10.41 37.55
CA ALA A 698 -55.73 -10.96 38.85
C ALA A 698 -54.66 -12.05 38.71
N THR A 699 -54.77 -12.89 37.69
CA THR A 699 -53.92 -14.07 37.47
C THR A 699 -52.87 -13.89 36.39
N ASN A 700 -52.98 -12.85 35.55
CA ASN A 700 -52.21 -12.66 34.32
C ASN A 700 -52.37 -13.78 33.26
N ALA A 701 -53.36 -14.67 33.43
CA ALA A 701 -53.64 -15.74 32.48
C ALA A 701 -54.10 -15.15 31.13
N THR A 702 -53.62 -15.74 30.02
CA THR A 702 -54.13 -15.43 28.68
C THR A 702 -55.45 -16.15 28.48
N ILE A 703 -56.51 -15.38 28.24
CA ILE A 703 -57.88 -15.89 28.14
C ILE A 703 -58.29 -16.05 26.68
N LEU A 704 -57.90 -15.09 25.83
CA LEU A 704 -58.15 -15.13 24.39
C LEU A 704 -56.91 -14.64 23.63
N ASN A 705 -56.57 -15.33 22.53
CA ASN A 705 -55.63 -14.84 21.52
C ASN A 705 -56.05 -15.19 20.07
N PRO A 706 -57.25 -14.80 19.61
CA PRO A 706 -57.66 -15.00 18.22
C PRO A 706 -56.80 -14.18 17.25
N THR A 707 -56.41 -14.81 16.14
CA THR A 707 -55.65 -14.21 15.04
C THR A 707 -56.48 -14.20 13.75
N ASN A 708 -55.97 -13.57 12.69
CA ASN A 708 -56.55 -13.56 11.35
C ASN A 708 -57.96 -12.96 11.23
N ILE A 709 -58.31 -12.02 12.12
CA ILE A 709 -59.64 -11.37 12.12
C ILE A 709 -59.70 -10.34 10.97
N SER A 710 -60.58 -10.52 9.99
CA SER A 710 -60.65 -9.64 8.80
C SER A 710 -61.47 -8.36 8.98
N GLY A 711 -62.26 -8.27 10.07
CA GLY A 711 -63.05 -7.10 10.41
C GLY A 711 -62.44 -6.27 11.55
N THR A 712 -63.14 -5.23 11.98
CA THR A 712 -62.75 -4.36 13.10
C THR A 712 -63.46 -4.70 14.42
N SER A 713 -63.96 -5.94 14.51
CA SER A 713 -64.61 -6.45 15.71
C SER A 713 -64.43 -7.95 15.86
N TYR A 714 -64.46 -8.43 17.10
CA TYR A 714 -64.42 -9.84 17.44
C TYR A 714 -65.33 -10.14 18.62
N THR A 715 -66.19 -11.15 18.48
CA THR A 715 -67.02 -11.69 19.55
C THR A 715 -66.50 -13.08 19.91
N PRO A 716 -66.10 -13.35 21.17
CA PRO A 716 -65.66 -14.66 21.60
C PRO A 716 -66.78 -15.70 21.46
N SER A 717 -66.43 -16.91 21.01
CA SER A 717 -67.36 -18.06 20.99
C SER A 717 -67.57 -18.68 22.37
N ILE A 718 -66.77 -18.28 23.37
CA ILE A 718 -66.85 -18.73 24.75
C ILE A 718 -67.29 -17.59 25.66
N SER A 719 -68.07 -17.90 26.70
CA SER A 719 -68.37 -16.96 27.77
C SER A 719 -67.15 -16.76 28.66
N LEU A 720 -66.73 -15.51 28.83
CA LEU A 720 -65.71 -15.12 29.78
C LEU A 720 -66.28 -15.20 31.21
N PRO A 721 -65.54 -15.77 32.18
CA PRO A 721 -65.90 -15.72 33.59
C PRO A 721 -66.06 -14.29 34.13
N ALA A 722 -66.76 -14.14 35.25
CA ALA A 722 -66.87 -12.85 35.90
C ALA A 722 -65.53 -12.46 36.55
N ALA A 723 -64.81 -11.51 35.95
CA ALA A 723 -63.50 -11.04 36.40
C ALA A 723 -63.11 -9.69 35.76
N ASP A 724 -61.99 -9.15 36.22
CA ASP A 724 -61.36 -7.95 35.66
C ASP A 724 -60.36 -8.36 34.55
N TYR A 725 -60.55 -7.84 33.34
CA TYR A 725 -59.76 -8.18 32.17
C TYR A 725 -59.05 -6.95 31.58
N ARG A 726 -57.92 -7.20 30.91
CA ARG A 726 -57.19 -6.24 30.09
C ARG A 726 -57.03 -6.79 28.69
N TRP A 727 -57.21 -5.97 27.68
CA TRP A 727 -57.07 -6.41 26.30
C TRP A 727 -56.36 -5.42 25.38
N TRP A 728 -55.81 -5.97 24.30
CA TRP A 728 -55.09 -5.27 23.25
C TRP A 728 -55.50 -5.79 21.87
N VAL A 729 -55.27 -4.98 20.84
CA VAL A 729 -55.40 -5.39 19.44
C VAL A 729 -54.22 -4.87 18.62
N ARG A 730 -53.79 -5.63 17.61
CA ARG A 730 -52.82 -5.17 16.61
C ARG A 730 -53.22 -5.62 15.21
N GLY A 731 -52.85 -4.82 14.21
CA GLY A 731 -53.07 -5.15 12.81
C GLY A 731 -51.90 -5.91 12.18
N MET A 732 -52.19 -6.64 11.11
CA MET A 732 -51.22 -7.35 10.26
C MET A 732 -51.60 -7.10 8.80
N ASN A 733 -50.62 -6.90 7.93
CA ASN A 733 -50.87 -6.77 6.49
C ASN A 733 -50.65 -8.10 5.74
N ASN A 734 -51.02 -8.14 4.46
CA ASN A 734 -50.89 -9.35 3.63
C ASN A 734 -49.43 -9.76 3.34
N ALA A 735 -48.49 -8.83 3.51
CA ALA A 735 -47.05 -9.09 3.36
C ALA A 735 -46.41 -9.64 4.65
N GLY A 736 -47.19 -9.86 5.72
CA GLY A 736 -46.73 -10.41 6.99
C GLY A 736 -46.14 -9.38 7.96
N VAL A 737 -46.24 -8.08 7.67
CA VAL A 737 -45.82 -7.02 8.61
C VAL A 737 -46.83 -6.93 9.74
N VAL A 738 -46.33 -7.06 10.97
CA VAL A 738 -47.14 -7.01 12.20
C VAL A 738 -47.01 -5.64 12.84
N GLY A 739 -48.15 -5.00 13.09
CA GLY A 739 -48.25 -3.69 13.74
C GLY A 739 -48.00 -3.75 15.24
N SER A 740 -47.84 -2.58 15.84
CA SER A 740 -47.73 -2.45 17.30
C SER A 740 -49.07 -2.73 17.98
N TRP A 741 -49.03 -3.29 19.19
CA TRP A 741 -50.22 -3.40 20.04
C TRP A 741 -50.81 -2.02 20.35
N SER A 742 -52.15 -1.97 20.42
CA SER A 742 -52.89 -0.82 20.91
C SER A 742 -52.47 -0.43 22.33
N LEU A 743 -52.92 0.73 22.80
CA LEU A 743 -52.96 0.95 24.25
C LEU A 743 -53.92 -0.08 24.88
N PRO A 744 -53.63 -0.59 26.09
CA PRO A 744 -54.52 -1.50 26.79
C PRO A 744 -55.83 -0.82 27.16
N LEU A 745 -56.93 -1.58 27.06
CA LEU A 745 -58.19 -1.21 27.70
C LEU A 745 -58.54 -2.24 28.78
N ASP A 746 -59.06 -1.73 29.90
CA ASP A 746 -59.54 -2.54 31.01
C ASP A 746 -61.06 -2.59 31.00
N PHE A 747 -61.62 -3.75 31.32
CA PHE A 747 -63.06 -3.93 31.48
C PHE A 747 -63.34 -5.02 32.51
N ASN A 748 -64.60 -5.09 32.96
CA ASN A 748 -65.06 -6.14 33.87
C ASN A 748 -66.21 -6.91 33.22
N VAL A 749 -66.19 -8.23 33.37
CA VAL A 749 -67.35 -9.09 33.11
C VAL A 749 -68.02 -9.40 34.44
N GLY A 750 -69.34 -9.21 34.49
CA GLY A 750 -70.13 -9.35 35.72
C GLY A 750 -70.67 -8.02 36.27
N GLY A 751 -70.42 -6.92 35.57
CA GLY A 751 -71.03 -5.61 35.82
C GLY A 751 -70.59 -4.93 37.11
N LYS A 752 -69.41 -5.25 37.65
CA LYS A 752 -68.88 -4.67 38.89
C LYS A 752 -68.53 -3.18 38.68
N PRO A 753 -69.27 -2.23 39.30
CA PRO A 753 -68.90 -0.82 39.25
C PRO A 753 -67.71 -0.54 40.17
N THR A 754 -66.87 0.43 39.81
CA THR A 754 -65.78 0.92 40.66
C THR A 754 -66.15 2.29 41.22
N ILE A 755 -66.11 2.45 42.55
CA ILE A 755 -66.34 3.74 43.20
C ILE A 755 -65.20 4.71 42.85
N LEU A 756 -65.55 5.90 42.39
CA LEU A 756 -64.65 6.97 41.99
C LEU A 756 -64.58 8.08 43.04
N THR A 757 -65.71 8.42 43.67
CA THR A 757 -65.76 9.42 44.76
C THR A 757 -66.82 9.04 45.80
N PRO A 758 -66.66 9.49 47.07
CA PRO A 758 -65.45 10.07 47.63
C PRO A 758 -64.37 8.99 47.86
N THR A 759 -63.09 9.37 47.71
CA THR A 759 -61.94 8.53 48.08
C THR A 759 -61.22 9.18 49.26
N GLY A 760 -61.07 8.46 50.37
CA GLY A 760 -60.43 8.98 51.58
C GLY A 760 -61.32 9.95 52.37
N SER A 761 -60.69 10.80 53.19
CA SER A 761 -61.38 11.78 54.04
C SER A 761 -61.80 13.03 53.24
N THR A 762 -62.98 13.56 53.54
CA THR A 762 -63.47 14.82 52.98
C THR A 762 -64.13 15.67 54.06
N SER A 763 -64.04 17.00 53.96
CA SER A 763 -64.77 17.95 54.80
C SER A 763 -66.16 18.29 54.21
N ASP A 764 -66.44 17.88 52.97
CA ASP A 764 -67.76 17.99 52.36
C ASP A 764 -68.72 17.04 53.05
N ARG A 765 -69.77 17.62 53.65
CA ARG A 765 -70.79 16.87 54.39
C ARG A 765 -71.93 16.38 53.50
N THR A 766 -71.96 16.77 52.23
CA THR A 766 -72.85 16.23 51.19
C THR A 766 -72.02 15.68 50.03
N PRO A 767 -71.12 14.70 50.28
CA PRO A 767 -70.16 14.30 49.27
C PRO A 767 -70.86 13.66 48.06
N LEU A 768 -70.40 14.00 46.86
CA LEU A 768 -70.79 13.31 45.64
C LEU A 768 -70.25 11.87 45.67
N PHE A 769 -71.15 10.90 45.76
CA PHE A 769 -70.84 9.51 45.47
C PHE A 769 -70.87 9.33 43.95
N SER A 770 -69.79 8.84 43.35
CA SER A 770 -69.76 8.53 41.92
C SER A 770 -69.00 7.22 41.69
N TRP A 771 -69.36 6.51 40.63
CA TRP A 771 -68.76 5.25 40.24
C TRP A 771 -68.67 5.12 38.72
N THR A 772 -67.93 4.14 38.22
CA THR A 772 -67.87 3.87 36.79
C THR A 772 -69.23 3.40 36.29
N SER A 773 -69.71 4.00 35.20
CA SER A 773 -70.91 3.51 34.51
C SER A 773 -70.72 2.07 34.03
N VAL A 774 -71.70 1.21 34.30
CA VAL A 774 -71.75 -0.18 33.87
C VAL A 774 -72.60 -0.28 32.61
N GLN A 775 -72.03 -0.82 31.53
CA GLN A 775 -72.73 -1.00 30.27
C GLN A 775 -73.87 -2.01 30.43
N GLY A 776 -75.08 -1.59 30.05
CA GLY A 776 -76.31 -2.40 30.15
C GLY A 776 -76.97 -2.39 31.53
N ALA A 777 -76.48 -1.61 32.50
CA ALA A 777 -77.16 -1.43 33.78
C ALA A 777 -78.47 -0.67 33.60
N ASN A 778 -79.55 -1.22 34.16
CA ASN A 778 -80.86 -0.55 34.21
C ASN A 778 -80.95 0.45 35.38
N HIS A 779 -80.39 0.06 36.53
CA HIS A 779 -80.28 0.87 37.74
C HIS A 779 -79.07 0.41 38.56
N TYR A 780 -78.68 1.21 39.55
CA TYR A 780 -77.67 0.89 40.57
C TYR A 780 -78.29 0.86 41.96
N GLU A 781 -77.68 0.07 42.82
CA GLU A 781 -77.94 0.11 44.26
C GLU A 781 -76.75 0.75 45.00
N LEU A 782 -77.00 1.76 45.83
CA LEU A 782 -76.00 2.41 46.67
C LEU A 782 -76.27 2.13 48.15
N TRP A 783 -75.27 1.53 48.81
CA TRP A 783 -75.24 1.36 50.26
C TRP A 783 -74.10 2.16 50.87
N VAL A 784 -74.43 3.06 51.80
CA VAL A 784 -73.46 3.76 52.64
C VAL A 784 -73.79 3.46 54.09
N SER A 785 -72.85 2.87 54.82
CA SER A 785 -72.99 2.54 56.23
C SER A 785 -71.89 3.20 57.04
N ARG A 786 -72.18 3.61 58.26
CA ARG A 786 -71.11 3.94 59.20
C ARG A 786 -70.37 2.69 59.65
N ILE A 787 -69.07 2.84 59.88
CA ILE A 787 -68.21 1.74 60.34
C ILE A 787 -68.35 1.52 61.85
N ASP A 788 -68.80 2.54 62.60
CA ASP A 788 -69.01 2.52 64.06
C ASP A 788 -70.19 1.64 64.55
N GLY A 789 -70.89 0.97 63.63
CA GLY A 789 -72.02 0.08 63.96
C GLY A 789 -73.38 0.76 64.07
N SER A 790 -73.49 2.06 63.84
CA SER A 790 -74.77 2.80 63.86
C SER A 790 -75.67 2.59 62.64
N GLY A 791 -75.29 1.69 61.72
CA GLY A 791 -76.13 1.19 60.64
C GLY A 791 -76.00 1.93 59.30
N VAL A 792 -76.86 1.53 58.36
CA VAL A 792 -76.91 2.04 56.98
C VAL A 792 -77.53 3.44 56.97
N VAL A 793 -76.79 4.44 56.47
CA VAL A 793 -77.23 5.84 56.38
C VAL A 793 -77.78 6.21 55.01
N ILE A 794 -77.38 5.49 53.95
CA ILE A 794 -77.94 5.62 52.59
C ILE A 794 -78.19 4.21 52.06
N ASN A 795 -79.42 3.95 51.64
CA ASN A 795 -79.84 2.72 50.98
C ASN A 795 -80.77 3.09 49.83
N LEU A 796 -80.24 3.09 48.61
CA LEU A 796 -80.98 3.42 47.39
C LEU A 796 -80.88 2.25 46.44
N THR A 797 -81.99 1.88 45.80
CA THR A 797 -82.06 0.66 44.98
C THR A 797 -82.41 0.88 43.52
N ASN A 798 -82.69 2.12 43.10
CA ASN A 798 -83.16 2.43 41.73
C ASN A 798 -82.48 3.69 41.17
N ILE A 799 -81.15 3.80 41.29
CA ILE A 799 -80.42 4.97 40.77
C ILE A 799 -80.15 4.76 39.27
N SER A 800 -80.64 5.64 38.40
CA SER A 800 -80.47 5.51 36.94
C SER A 800 -79.20 6.16 36.38
N VAL A 801 -78.45 6.88 37.21
CA VAL A 801 -77.20 7.57 36.86
C VAL A 801 -76.06 7.06 37.74
N ALA A 802 -74.81 7.13 37.27
CA ALA A 802 -73.65 6.59 37.97
C ALA A 802 -73.12 7.50 39.10
N ASN A 803 -74.00 8.27 39.73
CA ASN A 803 -73.67 9.16 40.83
C ASN A 803 -74.88 9.45 41.72
N TYR A 804 -74.60 9.95 42.92
CA TYR A 804 -75.60 10.39 43.88
C TYR A 804 -74.99 11.41 44.85
N THR A 805 -75.65 12.55 45.04
CA THR A 805 -75.31 13.52 46.08
C THR A 805 -76.38 13.49 47.17
N PRO A 806 -76.02 13.27 48.45
CA PRO A 806 -76.97 13.31 49.55
C PRO A 806 -77.62 14.70 49.67
N PRO A 807 -78.94 14.81 49.87
CA PRO A 807 -79.62 16.09 50.01
C PRO A 807 -79.42 16.75 51.39
N ALA A 808 -78.79 16.05 52.33
CA ALA A 808 -78.55 16.51 53.70
C ALA A 808 -77.16 16.11 54.19
N ASN A 809 -76.63 16.88 55.16
CA ASN A 809 -75.32 16.66 55.74
C ASN A 809 -75.20 15.29 56.41
N LEU A 810 -74.24 14.48 55.96
CA LEU A 810 -73.72 13.34 56.69
C LEU A 810 -73.00 13.83 57.96
N ALA A 811 -73.05 13.05 59.04
CA ALA A 811 -72.27 13.38 60.24
C ALA A 811 -70.78 13.06 60.03
N PRO A 812 -69.86 13.76 60.68
CA PRO A 812 -68.44 13.40 60.65
C PRO A 812 -68.24 12.00 61.26
N ALA A 813 -67.83 11.04 60.44
CA ALA A 813 -67.57 9.65 60.81
C ALA A 813 -66.86 8.91 59.66
N ASP A 814 -66.40 7.69 59.92
CA ASP A 814 -65.92 6.79 58.87
C ASP A 814 -67.08 6.01 58.25
N TYR A 815 -67.12 5.98 56.92
CA TYR A 815 -68.17 5.33 56.14
C TYR A 815 -67.59 4.24 55.26
N ARG A 816 -68.36 3.17 55.07
CA ARG A 816 -68.14 2.15 54.05
C ARG A 816 -69.21 2.29 52.97
N VAL A 817 -68.77 2.28 51.73
CA VAL A 817 -69.61 2.50 50.54
C VAL A 817 -69.56 1.26 49.67
N TRP A 818 -70.71 0.81 49.21
CA TRP A 818 -70.87 -0.24 48.22
C TRP A 818 -71.81 0.22 47.13
N VAL A 819 -71.48 -0.18 45.91
CA VAL A 819 -72.35 -0.01 44.75
C VAL A 819 -72.35 -1.31 43.95
N ARG A 820 -73.50 -1.68 43.38
CA ARG A 820 -73.63 -2.79 42.45
C ARG A 820 -74.60 -2.46 41.32
#